data_AF-A0A8D3BHG8-F1
#
_entry.id   AF-A0A8D3BHG8-F1
#
_cell.length_a   1.000
_cell.length_b   1.000
_cell.length_c   1.000
_cell.angle_alpha   90.00
_cell.angle_beta   90.00
_cell.angle_gamma   90.00
#
_symmetry.space_group_name_H-M   'P 1'
#
loop_
_entity.id
_entity.type
_entity.pdbx_description
1 polymer ?
#
loop_
_entity_poly.entity_id
_entity_poly.type
_entity_poly.pdbx_seq_one_letter_code
_entity_poly.pdbx_strand_id
1 'polypeptide(L)'
;MAGLCGLKILLLWAGIFGLDKCDTQNVNATTPTTPTISPTVTLLINTTANTSQVPHSDPPLQCTYVVNPINGGIQVNITSSAVNSVDVIIRYNEEGQPEIKERTVHSNQSSSHEIKQLKPLTVYEHSVTFVDTVGKDTRCNITQNNTMTIKISEADIRLIDCSSKHVCFQTEWDISSLETTQKKTPDGKCGSFKQDTFFCIKPGYESICSDFTTTIRSGSFSANYTKNIPLGFLNPDEINPTLTKSLPPKIETNLPSNCKNLTVDYTCHEPGQVNGSKKLSELEPFTDYSCIGQIMDTDGTIREKTNSLHVKIDCDLTISFRRNIATNTSIELTWNTISQNCGDVDRDLRKLSYKCRLIQPSAMYKEITATKETSGKCDFSGLKPYTDYTFEVLPMYNNKKVSFPTSPETLKTDVGVPESITKLKLAVSEHNVIRINCVHSNFNGPHGEYIAQLSYGSYNPAKFSSQTCEFEIKNLQYSTNYTVQMTARNEKFESNPQTGHISTRYNDKAVIGFLVFLIILTSVALFLVIYKIYALKRRKSHDMNENMMLISTAHDEENLMRVEPIAAEVLLESYKRKLADEGRLFLAEFQSIPRIFSRHLVKEAKNPCNVPKNRYVDILPYDYNRVQLTTGNGKAGCDYINASFIDGYKEAKKYIAAQGPKDETVSDFWRMVWEQQSSIIVMVTRCEEGNRAKCAQYWPSPERETEIFEEFIVKLNSEGHFPDYTIRHLSLTNKREKSSNREVTHIQFMSWPDHGVPGEAHLLLKLRRRVNAFKNFFSGPIVIHCSAGVGRTGTYIGIDAMMEGLEAEGRVDVYGYVVQLRRQRCLMVQVEAQYILIHQALVEHNQFGETEVALSELHSTLSTLKEKSPDSECTLMEDEFERLPTYRNWRQFNTGLTEENKEKNRSSSVIPYDYNRVLLRLDEGCDSDADEEDEEESSDEEDEESAIYINASHINGYWGPRALIAAQTPLPTTMGDFWLMVYQKRASTIVMLSDGSEGDKESDSVYWDQDMKTFGDFEVEVASTDITPTFVSRNMLIRHVKRKESRRVQHFQFLKWVNGELPETPQDLTDMIKEIKGSGGSGKSQTIVVHCNDGSSRTGLFCALWNVLDSAKTEKLVDVFQVVKTVRKERQNVLSSLEQYQFLYDTVDGAFPVQNGEVKAVQASAADSLDIVNETKAAERPGATGSSDQQGAAEGSRVAADGAQKEEAEKESSRPTQSMEDTSINGPSVPLEV
;
A
#
# COMPACT_ATOMS: atom_id res chain seq x y z
N MET A 1 -37.07 -18.94 25.94
CA MET A 1 -38.25 -18.05 25.87
C MET A 1 -38.20 -17.10 27.05
N ALA A 2 -38.56 -15.82 26.95
CA ALA A 2 -39.16 -15.10 25.81
C ALA A 2 -38.37 -13.83 25.46
N GLY A 3 -38.69 -13.22 24.31
CA GLY A 3 -38.22 -11.87 23.94
C GLY A 3 -36.97 -11.81 23.07
N LEU A 4 -37.14 -11.97 21.75
CA LEU A 4 -36.37 -11.26 20.71
C LEU A 4 -37.01 -11.46 19.33
N CYS A 5 -38.10 -10.73 19.08
CA CYS A 5 -38.67 -10.53 17.75
C CYS A 5 -39.17 -9.08 17.69
N GLY A 6 -38.48 -8.21 16.94
CA GLY A 6 -38.80 -6.79 16.98
C GLY A 6 -37.73 -5.82 16.47
N LEU A 7 -37.23 -5.98 15.25
CA LEU A 7 -36.71 -4.84 14.47
C LEU A 7 -36.67 -5.10 12.94
N LYS A 8 -37.77 -4.81 12.23
CA LYS A 8 -37.82 -4.47 10.78
C LYS A 8 -39.25 -4.14 10.29
N ILE A 9 -39.86 -3.11 10.87
CA ILE A 9 -41.06 -2.46 10.29
C ILE A 9 -40.90 -0.95 10.41
N LEU A 10 -40.44 -0.30 9.34
CA LEU A 10 -40.67 1.13 9.05
C LEU A 10 -40.11 1.47 7.66
N LEU A 11 -41.02 1.60 6.68
CA LEU A 11 -40.96 2.41 5.44
C LEU A 11 -41.75 1.74 4.30
N LEU A 12 -43.08 1.81 4.38
CA LEU A 12 -43.97 1.65 3.22
C LEU A 12 -45.37 2.13 3.61
N TRP A 13 -45.77 3.31 3.13
CA TRP A 13 -47.16 3.69 2.76
C TRP A 13 -47.25 5.19 2.45
N ALA A 14 -47.73 5.55 1.26
CA ALA A 14 -48.76 6.58 1.05
C ALA A 14 -49.13 6.66 -0.45
N GLY A 15 -50.40 6.44 -0.77
CA GLY A 15 -50.97 6.74 -2.09
C GLY A 15 -52.39 6.18 -2.23
N ILE A 16 -53.37 7.05 -2.52
CA ILE A 16 -54.71 6.81 -3.11
C ILE A 16 -55.55 8.10 -3.03
N PHE A 17 -56.57 8.21 -3.89
CA PHE A 17 -57.47 9.36 -4.18
C PHE A 17 -56.88 10.43 -5.14
N GLY A 18 -57.59 10.88 -6.19
CA GLY A 18 -58.89 10.46 -6.73
C GLY A 18 -59.25 11.19 -8.05
N LEU A 19 -60.14 10.59 -8.87
CA LEU A 19 -60.62 11.09 -10.20
C LEU A 19 -61.38 12.45 -10.09
N ASP A 20 -61.51 13.32 -11.09
CA ASP A 20 -62.14 13.09 -12.43
C ASP A 20 -61.79 14.18 -13.51
N LYS A 21 -62.66 14.42 -14.52
CA LYS A 21 -62.39 14.92 -15.90
C LYS A 21 -62.69 16.39 -16.31
N CYS A 22 -62.09 16.75 -17.47
CA CYS A 22 -62.62 17.51 -18.65
C CYS A 22 -62.67 19.07 -18.75
N ASP A 23 -61.81 19.59 -19.65
CA ASP A 23 -62.13 20.35 -20.90
C ASP A 23 -62.31 21.89 -21.06
N THR A 24 -61.69 22.38 -22.15
CA THR A 24 -62.05 23.48 -23.09
C THR A 24 -61.79 25.00 -22.86
N GLN A 25 -61.13 25.60 -23.89
CA GLN A 25 -61.32 26.95 -24.51
C GLN A 25 -60.82 28.25 -23.78
N ASN A 26 -60.45 29.37 -24.46
CA ASN A 26 -59.96 29.69 -25.84
C ASN A 26 -59.49 31.18 -25.96
N VAL A 27 -58.71 31.55 -27.01
CA VAL A 27 -58.32 32.93 -27.51
C VAL A 27 -57.60 33.91 -26.53
N ASN A 28 -56.86 34.97 -26.92
CA ASN A 28 -56.76 35.78 -28.16
C ASN A 28 -55.36 36.48 -28.39
N ALA A 29 -55.18 37.25 -29.48
CA ALA A 29 -53.92 37.91 -29.92
C ALA A 29 -53.65 39.33 -29.33
N THR A 30 -52.51 40.04 -29.53
CA THR A 30 -52.12 40.80 -30.76
C THR A 30 -50.72 41.49 -30.63
N THR A 31 -50.05 41.82 -31.75
CA THR A 31 -48.90 42.74 -31.95
C THR A 31 -49.37 44.24 -32.03
N PRO A 32 -48.58 45.35 -32.31
CA PRO A 32 -47.35 45.47 -33.15
C PRO A 32 -46.36 46.67 -32.90
N THR A 33 -45.60 47.01 -33.96
CA THR A 33 -45.01 48.32 -34.38
C THR A 33 -43.54 48.74 -34.09
N THR A 34 -42.75 48.75 -35.18
CA THR A 34 -41.53 49.53 -35.54
C THR A 34 -41.88 51.00 -35.95
N PRO A 35 -40.95 51.98 -36.23
CA PRO A 35 -39.86 51.98 -37.27
C PRO A 35 -38.58 52.79 -36.84
N THR A 36 -37.57 53.30 -37.59
CA THR A 36 -37.10 53.39 -39.03
C THR A 36 -35.52 53.56 -38.98
N ILE A 37 -34.63 54.05 -39.89
CA ILE A 37 -34.59 54.70 -41.24
C ILE A 37 -33.25 54.35 -41.99
N SER A 38 -32.85 55.06 -43.07
CA SER A 38 -31.58 54.92 -43.86
C SER A 38 -31.24 56.27 -44.59
N PRO A 39 -30.44 56.41 -45.70
CA PRO A 39 -29.20 55.77 -46.23
C PRO A 39 -28.12 56.79 -46.79
N THR A 40 -27.08 56.36 -47.55
CA THR A 40 -26.62 56.91 -48.90
C THR A 40 -25.09 57.12 -49.20
N VAL A 41 -24.53 56.29 -50.11
CA VAL A 41 -23.60 56.47 -51.28
C VAL A 41 -22.68 57.72 -51.49
N THR A 42 -21.43 57.53 -52.01
CA THR A 42 -20.74 58.18 -53.20
C THR A 42 -19.33 57.55 -53.50
N LEU A 43 -18.54 58.03 -54.49
CA LEU A 43 -17.63 57.26 -55.39
C LEU A 43 -16.48 58.17 -55.98
N LEU A 44 -15.36 57.62 -56.55
CA LEU A 44 -14.54 58.08 -57.75
C LEU A 44 -12.96 58.20 -57.68
N ILE A 45 -12.24 57.45 -58.57
CA ILE A 45 -10.96 57.64 -59.37
C ILE A 45 -9.74 58.49 -58.83
N ASN A 46 -8.41 58.29 -59.08
CA ASN A 46 -7.64 58.11 -60.35
C ASN A 46 -6.08 58.11 -60.23
N THR A 47 -5.36 57.58 -61.25
CA THR A 47 -3.95 57.89 -61.69
C THR A 47 -2.75 57.71 -60.70
N THR A 48 -1.46 57.58 -61.08
CA THR A 48 -0.71 57.57 -62.38
C THR A 48 0.56 56.69 -62.25
N ALA A 49 1.19 56.28 -63.37
CA ALA A 49 2.54 55.70 -63.39
C ALA A 49 3.61 56.74 -63.77
N ASN A 50 4.88 56.52 -63.39
CA ASN A 50 6.03 57.11 -64.10
C ASN A 50 7.33 56.31 -63.91
N THR A 51 8.26 56.41 -64.87
CA THR A 51 9.49 55.59 -64.96
C THR A 51 10.78 56.42 -64.97
N SER A 52 11.87 55.85 -64.48
CA SER A 52 13.25 56.28 -64.78
C SER A 52 14.21 55.08 -64.77
N GLN A 53 15.35 55.19 -65.45
CA GLN A 53 16.13 54.04 -65.96
C GLN A 53 17.61 54.04 -65.54
N VAL A 54 18.20 52.83 -65.43
CA VAL A 54 19.57 52.44 -65.85
C VAL A 54 20.75 53.10 -65.08
N PRO A 55 21.71 52.32 -64.52
CA PRO A 55 22.66 51.59 -65.38
C PRO A 55 23.14 50.18 -64.96
N HIS A 56 23.46 49.40 -66.00
CA HIS A 56 24.42 48.29 -66.11
C HIS A 56 24.69 47.34 -64.92
N SER A 57 24.19 46.11 -65.06
CA SER A 57 24.84 44.87 -64.63
C SER A 57 24.69 43.81 -65.74
N ASP A 58 25.34 42.66 -65.62
CA ASP A 58 25.14 41.51 -66.50
C ASP A 58 23.66 41.05 -66.55
N PRO A 59 23.21 40.41 -67.66
CA PRO A 59 21.79 40.14 -67.89
C PRO A 59 21.21 39.20 -66.82
N PRO A 60 20.18 39.63 -66.08
CA PRO A 60 19.57 38.79 -65.05
C PRO A 60 18.81 37.62 -65.68
N LEU A 61 18.89 36.44 -65.04
CA LEU A 61 18.09 35.28 -65.41
C LEU A 61 16.61 35.65 -65.41
N GLN A 62 15.92 35.40 -66.51
CA GLN A 62 14.48 35.56 -66.60
C GLN A 62 13.79 34.20 -66.45
N CYS A 63 12.99 34.08 -65.40
CA CYS A 63 12.16 32.92 -65.12
C CYS A 63 10.68 33.34 -65.18
N THR A 64 9.87 32.57 -65.88
CA THR A 64 8.41 32.73 -65.99
C THR A 64 7.71 31.41 -65.70
N TYR A 65 6.59 31.44 -64.99
CA TYR A 65 5.77 30.25 -64.74
C TYR A 65 4.29 30.50 -64.97
N VAL A 66 3.55 29.42 -65.26
CA VAL A 66 2.10 29.38 -65.48
C VAL A 66 1.54 28.19 -64.72
N VAL A 67 0.41 28.38 -64.04
CA VAL A 67 -0.27 27.34 -63.27
C VAL A 67 -1.61 27.02 -63.92
N ASN A 68 -1.82 25.74 -64.23
CA ASN A 68 -3.06 25.23 -64.81
C ASN A 68 -3.74 24.29 -63.80
N PRO A 69 -5.06 24.37 -63.58
CA PRO A 69 -5.76 23.40 -62.75
C PRO A 69 -5.90 22.06 -63.49
N ILE A 70 -5.71 20.95 -62.76
CA ILE A 70 -5.80 19.58 -63.25
C ILE A 70 -6.75 18.76 -62.36
N ASN A 71 -7.04 17.52 -62.74
CA ASN A 71 -7.81 16.64 -61.86
C ASN A 71 -7.00 16.30 -60.60
N GLY A 72 -7.63 16.43 -59.43
CA GLY A 72 -6.99 16.28 -58.12
C GLY A 72 -6.07 17.43 -57.67
N GLY A 73 -5.88 18.51 -58.45
CA GLY A 73 -5.03 19.63 -58.04
C GLY A 73 -4.60 20.62 -59.12
N ILE A 74 -3.30 20.98 -59.15
CA ILE A 74 -2.72 21.99 -60.07
C ILE A 74 -1.39 21.52 -60.68
N GLN A 75 -1.09 21.95 -61.91
CA GLN A 75 0.17 21.71 -62.62
C GLN A 75 0.90 23.05 -62.80
N VAL A 76 2.15 23.10 -62.35
CA VAL A 76 3.03 24.29 -62.39
C VAL A 76 4.06 24.11 -63.50
N ASN A 77 3.93 24.90 -64.57
CA ASN A 77 4.81 24.87 -65.74
C ASN A 77 5.78 26.04 -65.67
N ILE A 78 7.09 25.74 -65.63
CA ILE A 78 8.17 26.69 -65.37
C ILE A 78 9.05 26.79 -66.62
N THR A 79 9.48 28.00 -66.95
CA THR A 79 10.36 28.33 -68.09
C THR A 79 11.45 29.28 -67.62
N SER A 80 12.70 29.03 -67.99
CA SER A 80 13.86 29.80 -67.51
C SER A 80 14.90 30.00 -68.60
N SER A 81 15.50 31.20 -68.65
CA SER A 81 16.60 31.53 -69.56
C SER A 81 17.95 30.95 -69.13
N ALA A 82 18.02 30.19 -68.03
CA ALA A 82 19.24 29.54 -67.55
C ALA A 82 19.65 28.36 -68.46
N VAL A 83 20.94 28.22 -68.75
CA VAL A 83 21.47 27.09 -69.56
C VAL A 83 21.76 25.84 -68.71
N ASN A 84 21.95 26.02 -67.39
CA ASN A 84 22.24 24.95 -66.44
C ASN A 84 21.02 24.67 -65.54
N SER A 85 20.96 23.46 -64.98
CA SER A 85 19.93 23.00 -64.03
C SER A 85 20.05 23.68 -62.67
N VAL A 86 18.94 24.11 -62.06
CA VAL A 86 18.93 24.79 -60.75
C VAL A 86 17.70 24.40 -59.92
N ASP A 87 17.81 24.49 -58.60
CA ASP A 87 16.69 24.32 -57.67
C ASP A 87 15.69 25.48 -57.70
N VAL A 88 14.42 25.12 -57.66
CA VAL A 88 13.29 26.04 -57.67
C VAL A 88 12.30 25.63 -56.59
N ILE A 89 11.90 26.58 -55.74
CA ILE A 89 10.95 26.35 -54.65
C ILE A 89 9.57 26.81 -55.10
N ILE A 90 8.60 25.89 -55.11
CA ILE A 90 7.18 26.18 -55.32
C ILE A 90 6.51 26.27 -53.94
N ARG A 91 5.97 27.43 -53.60
CA ARG A 91 5.19 27.65 -52.37
C ARG A 91 3.71 27.84 -52.72
N TYR A 92 2.81 27.22 -51.97
CA TYR A 92 1.37 27.31 -52.18
C TYR A 92 0.57 27.19 -50.88
N ASN A 93 -0.56 27.89 -50.81
CA ASN A 93 -1.47 27.90 -49.66
C ASN A 93 -2.92 28.05 -50.13
N GLU A 94 -3.87 27.57 -49.35
CA GLU A 94 -5.30 27.81 -49.56
C GLU A 94 -5.61 29.29 -49.24
N GLU A 95 -6.40 29.96 -50.07
CA GLU A 95 -6.62 31.41 -49.97
C GLU A 95 -7.23 31.78 -48.61
N GLY A 96 -6.50 32.59 -47.82
CA GLY A 96 -6.87 32.94 -46.44
C GLY A 96 -6.35 31.99 -45.33
N GLN A 97 -5.68 30.88 -45.67
CA GLN A 97 -4.93 30.07 -44.69
C GLN A 97 -3.49 30.59 -44.53
N PRO A 98 -2.96 30.70 -43.29
CA PRO A 98 -1.59 31.14 -43.04
C PRO A 98 -0.52 30.05 -43.24
N GLU A 99 -0.93 28.77 -43.38
CA GLU A 99 -0.02 27.64 -43.56
C GLU A 99 0.47 27.56 -45.02
N ILE A 100 1.72 27.97 -45.26
CA ILE A 100 2.37 27.89 -46.57
C ILE A 100 3.06 26.54 -46.73
N LYS A 101 2.69 25.78 -47.76
CA LYS A 101 3.30 24.50 -48.12
C LYS A 101 4.37 24.72 -49.17
N GLU A 102 5.57 24.23 -48.92
CA GLU A 102 6.73 24.39 -49.81
C GLU A 102 7.11 23.06 -50.48
N ARG A 103 7.54 23.13 -51.73
CA ARG A 103 8.08 21.98 -52.47
C ARG A 103 9.22 22.43 -53.39
N THR A 104 10.44 22.03 -53.03
CA THR A 104 11.62 22.20 -53.88
C THR A 104 11.61 21.19 -55.03
N VAL A 105 11.95 21.64 -56.23
CA VAL A 105 12.08 20.83 -57.45
C VAL A 105 13.29 21.30 -58.27
N HIS A 106 14.09 20.36 -58.76
CA HIS A 106 15.11 20.66 -59.77
C HIS A 106 14.43 21.03 -61.11
N SER A 107 14.86 22.13 -61.73
CA SER A 107 14.32 22.62 -63.00
C SER A 107 15.42 22.85 -64.04
N ASN A 108 15.07 22.59 -65.30
CA ASN A 108 15.85 22.92 -66.50
C ASN A 108 15.11 24.03 -67.27
N GLN A 109 15.58 24.39 -68.48
CA GLN A 109 15.00 25.48 -69.31
C GLN A 109 13.47 25.47 -69.46
N SER A 110 12.84 24.29 -69.46
CA SER A 110 11.39 24.16 -69.25
C SER A 110 11.08 22.90 -68.46
N SER A 111 10.20 22.99 -67.47
CA SER A 111 9.72 21.86 -66.66
C SER A 111 8.25 21.97 -66.30
N SER A 112 7.64 20.85 -65.90
CA SER A 112 6.25 20.72 -65.48
C SER A 112 6.20 19.91 -64.19
N HIS A 113 5.49 20.41 -63.17
CA HIS A 113 5.39 19.77 -61.86
C HIS A 113 3.95 19.75 -61.36
N GLU A 114 3.41 18.56 -61.09
CA GLU A 114 2.04 18.38 -60.60
C GLU A 114 1.97 18.33 -59.08
N ILE A 115 1.02 19.07 -58.51
CA ILE A 115 0.62 19.08 -57.11
C ILE A 115 -0.81 18.51 -57.06
N LYS A 116 -0.95 17.30 -56.51
CA LYS A 116 -2.22 16.56 -56.39
C LYS A 116 -2.67 16.47 -54.93
N GLN A 117 -3.85 15.86 -54.70
CA GLN A 117 -4.51 15.78 -53.39
C GLN A 117 -4.79 17.17 -52.80
N LEU A 118 -5.26 18.09 -53.64
CA LEU A 118 -5.85 19.36 -53.20
C LEU A 118 -7.38 19.22 -53.08
N LYS A 119 -8.03 20.20 -52.45
CA LYS A 119 -9.50 20.26 -52.35
C LYS A 119 -10.12 20.72 -53.68
N PRO A 120 -11.33 20.27 -54.06
CA PRO A 120 -12.03 20.70 -55.27
C PRO A 120 -12.73 22.06 -55.09
N LEU A 121 -12.81 22.87 -56.16
CA LEU A 121 -13.35 24.24 -56.14
C LEU A 121 -12.72 25.17 -55.09
N THR A 122 -11.44 24.99 -54.80
CA THR A 122 -10.70 25.76 -53.80
C THR A 122 -9.65 26.62 -54.50
N VAL A 123 -9.54 27.89 -54.09
CA VAL A 123 -8.51 28.81 -54.60
C VAL A 123 -7.23 28.58 -53.81
N TYR A 124 -6.14 28.33 -54.53
CA TYR A 124 -4.79 28.27 -53.96
C TYR A 124 -3.96 29.44 -54.48
N GLU A 125 -3.40 30.21 -53.55
CA GLU A 125 -2.32 31.15 -53.85
C GLU A 125 -1.02 30.38 -54.11
N HIS A 126 -0.15 30.91 -54.96
CA HIS A 126 1.14 30.30 -55.26
C HIS A 126 2.24 31.31 -55.59
N SER A 127 3.47 30.91 -55.29
CA SER A 127 4.69 31.64 -55.65
C SER A 127 5.82 30.69 -55.99
N VAL A 128 6.64 31.06 -56.98
CA VAL A 128 7.80 30.28 -57.41
C VAL A 128 9.05 31.15 -57.31
N THR A 129 10.05 30.67 -56.57
CA THR A 129 11.33 31.35 -56.35
C THR A 129 12.49 30.45 -56.78
N PHE A 130 13.36 31.00 -57.62
CA PHE A 130 14.62 30.43 -58.04
C PHE A 130 15.72 30.85 -57.06
N VAL A 131 16.63 29.94 -56.71
CA VAL A 131 17.77 30.23 -55.82
C VAL A 131 19.06 30.27 -56.65
N ASP A 132 19.70 31.43 -56.72
CA ASP A 132 21.04 31.60 -57.30
C ASP A 132 22.09 30.82 -56.50
N THR A 133 23.13 30.33 -57.19
CA THR A 133 24.39 29.78 -56.64
C THR A 133 25.04 30.62 -55.52
N VAL A 134 24.77 31.93 -55.45
CA VAL A 134 25.24 32.83 -54.36
C VAL A 134 24.21 32.95 -53.21
N GLY A 135 23.17 32.12 -53.19
CA GLY A 135 22.15 32.06 -52.13
C GLY A 135 21.10 33.18 -52.19
N LYS A 136 20.82 33.72 -53.39
CA LYS A 136 19.92 34.87 -53.58
C LYS A 136 18.59 34.47 -54.22
N ASP A 137 17.53 34.45 -53.42
CA ASP A 137 16.16 34.21 -53.88
C ASP A 137 15.71 35.27 -54.91
N THR A 138 15.28 34.80 -56.08
CA THR A 138 14.68 35.63 -57.13
C THR A 138 13.34 35.04 -57.55
N ARG A 139 12.25 35.81 -57.41
CA ARG A 139 10.89 35.36 -57.73
C ARG A 139 10.68 35.33 -59.25
N CYS A 140 10.16 34.23 -59.77
CA CYS A 140 9.79 34.10 -61.17
C CYS A 140 8.56 34.97 -61.49
N ASN A 141 8.50 35.54 -62.70
CA ASN A 141 7.36 36.32 -63.17
C ASN A 141 6.17 35.41 -63.50
N ILE A 142 4.94 35.90 -63.30
CA ILE A 142 3.70 35.17 -63.60
C ILE A 142 2.56 36.13 -63.99
N THR A 143 1.59 35.61 -64.72
CA THR A 143 0.35 36.28 -65.15
C THR A 143 -0.73 36.37 -64.06
N GLN A 144 -0.88 35.36 -63.20
CA GLN A 144 -1.83 35.31 -62.07
C GLN A 144 -1.23 34.53 -60.88
N ASN A 145 -1.32 35.07 -59.66
CA ASN A 145 -0.70 34.50 -58.44
C ASN A 145 -1.61 33.56 -57.63
N ASN A 146 -2.83 33.29 -58.09
CA ASN A 146 -3.73 32.30 -57.51
C ASN A 146 -4.40 31.46 -58.62
N THR A 147 -4.92 30.28 -58.26
CA THR A 147 -5.58 29.36 -59.20
C THR A 147 -6.63 28.53 -58.46
N MET A 148 -7.84 28.46 -59.02
CA MET A 148 -8.92 27.63 -58.50
C MET A 148 -8.83 26.21 -59.06
N THR A 149 -8.89 25.20 -58.18
CA THR A 149 -8.99 23.79 -58.62
C THR A 149 -10.31 23.49 -59.31
N ILE A 150 -10.33 22.50 -60.21
CA ILE A 150 -11.56 22.13 -60.93
C ILE A 150 -12.62 21.53 -59.99
N LYS A 151 -13.86 21.41 -60.48
CA LYS A 151 -14.94 20.73 -59.76
C LYS A 151 -14.80 19.21 -59.85
N ILE A 152 -14.90 18.53 -58.70
CA ILE A 152 -15.01 17.07 -58.61
C ILE A 152 -16.28 16.57 -59.34
N SER A 153 -16.12 15.49 -60.10
CA SER A 153 -17.17 14.82 -60.86
C SER A 153 -17.51 13.44 -60.29
N GLU A 154 -18.63 12.87 -60.70
CA GLU A 154 -19.08 11.55 -60.26
C GLU A 154 -18.11 10.41 -60.70
N ALA A 155 -17.37 10.63 -61.79
CA ALA A 155 -16.39 9.68 -62.32
C ALA A 155 -15.04 9.66 -61.55
N ASP A 156 -14.82 10.66 -60.68
CA ASP A 156 -13.60 10.77 -59.86
C ASP A 156 -13.68 9.93 -58.57
N ILE A 157 -14.87 9.41 -58.23
CA ILE A 157 -15.11 8.56 -57.08
C ILE A 157 -15.45 7.14 -57.58
N ARG A 158 -14.64 6.15 -57.20
CA ARG A 158 -14.80 4.76 -57.63
C ARG A 158 -15.14 3.86 -56.45
N LEU A 159 -16.12 2.97 -56.60
CA LEU A 159 -16.27 1.86 -55.64
C LEU A 159 -15.09 0.89 -55.75
N ILE A 160 -14.64 0.39 -54.60
CA ILE A 160 -13.63 -0.67 -54.51
C ILE A 160 -14.15 -1.83 -53.65
N ASP A 161 -13.88 -3.06 -54.08
CA ASP A 161 -14.18 -4.27 -53.30
C ASP A 161 -13.01 -4.58 -52.34
N CYS A 162 -13.18 -4.18 -51.09
CA CYS A 162 -12.31 -4.57 -49.98
C CYS A 162 -12.83 -5.87 -49.35
N SER A 163 -11.95 -6.78 -48.93
CA SER A 163 -12.30 -8.08 -48.35
C SER A 163 -12.88 -8.06 -46.93
N SER A 164 -13.39 -6.91 -46.48
CA SER A 164 -14.08 -6.75 -45.19
C SER A 164 -15.58 -6.51 -45.39
N LYS A 165 -16.40 -6.65 -44.34
CA LYS A 165 -17.87 -6.48 -44.39
C LYS A 165 -18.30 -5.00 -44.48
N HIS A 166 -17.66 -4.22 -45.35
CA HIS A 166 -17.87 -2.77 -45.57
C HIS A 166 -18.01 -2.44 -47.05
N VAL A 167 -18.59 -1.27 -47.37
CA VAL A 167 -18.64 -0.69 -48.72
C VAL A 167 -17.65 0.47 -48.78
N CYS A 168 -16.73 0.47 -49.76
CA CYS A 168 -15.59 1.38 -49.81
C CYS A 168 -15.47 2.14 -51.15
N PHE A 169 -14.91 3.35 -51.08
CA PHE A 169 -14.84 4.33 -52.17
C PHE A 169 -13.45 4.98 -52.24
N GLN A 170 -12.91 5.19 -53.44
CA GLN A 170 -11.57 5.75 -53.71
C GLN A 170 -11.62 7.01 -54.60
N THR A 171 -10.69 7.95 -54.43
CA THR A 171 -10.58 9.21 -55.19
C THR A 171 -9.15 9.79 -55.18
N GLU A 172 -8.80 10.67 -56.14
CA GLU A 172 -7.53 11.44 -56.18
C GLU A 172 -7.63 12.84 -55.52
N TRP A 173 -8.81 13.24 -55.06
CA TRP A 173 -9.07 14.53 -54.41
C TRP A 173 -8.86 14.46 -52.88
N ASP A 174 -8.47 15.58 -52.25
CA ASP A 174 -8.63 15.70 -50.79
C ASP A 174 -10.13 15.78 -50.45
N ILE A 175 -10.61 14.73 -49.79
CA ILE A 175 -12.00 14.55 -49.38
C ILE A 175 -12.21 14.55 -47.86
N SER A 176 -11.24 15.07 -47.10
CA SER A 176 -11.35 15.32 -45.66
C SER A 176 -12.63 16.11 -45.31
N SER A 177 -12.92 17.14 -46.10
CA SER A 177 -14.03 18.08 -45.96
C SER A 177 -15.41 17.57 -46.42
N LEU A 178 -15.52 16.37 -47.02
CA LEU A 178 -16.81 15.89 -47.55
C LEU A 178 -17.75 15.34 -46.48
N GLU A 179 -19.03 15.70 -46.58
CA GLU A 179 -20.11 15.12 -45.79
C GLU A 179 -20.66 13.84 -46.44
N THR A 180 -20.93 12.83 -45.62
CA THR A 180 -21.62 11.60 -46.00
C THR A 180 -22.82 11.39 -45.10
N THR A 181 -23.93 10.86 -45.62
CA THR A 181 -25.18 10.63 -44.87
C THR A 181 -25.06 9.64 -43.71
N GLN A 182 -23.93 8.93 -43.60
CA GLN A 182 -23.59 8.01 -42.53
C GLN A 182 -22.14 8.23 -42.10
N LYS A 183 -21.78 7.88 -40.86
CA LYS A 183 -20.42 8.07 -40.31
C LYS A 183 -19.38 7.29 -41.13
N LYS A 184 -18.33 8.00 -41.58
CA LYS A 184 -17.11 7.38 -42.11
C LYS A 184 -16.44 6.57 -40.98
N THR A 185 -16.07 5.31 -41.24
CA THR A 185 -15.20 4.53 -40.35
C THR A 185 -13.75 4.62 -40.85
N PRO A 186 -12.80 5.18 -40.09
CA PRO A 186 -11.39 5.27 -40.53
C PRO A 186 -10.68 3.91 -40.58
N ASP A 187 -11.14 2.94 -39.80
CA ASP A 187 -10.50 1.63 -39.68
C ASP A 187 -10.92 0.67 -40.80
N GLY A 188 -9.92 0.18 -41.54
CA GLY A 188 -10.11 -0.81 -42.59
C GLY A 188 -8.86 -0.99 -43.43
N LYS A 189 -8.06 -2.04 -43.14
CA LYS A 189 -6.89 -2.43 -43.95
C LYS A 189 -7.31 -3.02 -45.30
N CYS A 190 -7.84 -2.19 -46.20
CA CYS A 190 -7.97 -2.54 -47.61
C CYS A 190 -6.56 -2.56 -48.23
N GLY A 191 -6.18 -3.70 -48.81
CA GLY A 191 -4.78 -3.96 -49.19
C GLY A 191 -4.22 -2.98 -50.22
N SER A 192 -2.90 -2.76 -50.15
CA SER A 192 -2.03 -2.01 -51.08
C SER A 192 -2.34 -0.53 -51.41
N PHE A 193 -3.47 0.04 -50.99
CA PHE A 193 -3.79 1.45 -51.23
C PHE A 193 -3.30 2.37 -50.08
N LYS A 194 -2.87 3.60 -50.41
CA LYS A 194 -2.51 4.62 -49.42
C LYS A 194 -3.77 5.12 -48.70
N GLN A 195 -3.70 5.24 -47.37
CA GLN A 195 -4.86 5.54 -46.52
C GLN A 195 -5.58 6.84 -46.91
N ASP A 196 -4.85 7.87 -47.35
CA ASP A 196 -5.39 9.20 -47.70
C ASP A 196 -6.14 9.26 -49.04
N THR A 197 -6.52 8.11 -49.62
CA THR A 197 -7.17 8.02 -50.95
C THR A 197 -8.51 7.30 -50.95
N PHE A 198 -8.95 6.69 -49.84
CA PHE A 198 -10.20 5.93 -49.78
C PHE A 198 -10.92 6.04 -48.42
N PHE A 199 -12.21 5.70 -48.39
CA PHE A 199 -12.99 5.59 -47.16
C PHE A 199 -14.05 4.49 -47.25
N CYS A 200 -14.53 4.00 -46.10
CA CYS A 200 -15.47 2.89 -46.01
C CYS A 200 -16.68 3.20 -45.09
N ILE A 201 -17.77 2.46 -45.29
CA ILE A 201 -19.02 2.52 -44.51
C ILE A 201 -19.50 1.09 -44.20
N LYS A 202 -19.92 0.79 -42.96
CA LYS A 202 -20.56 -0.49 -42.58
C LYS A 202 -22.07 -0.41 -42.88
N PRO A 203 -22.67 -1.37 -43.61
CA PRO A 203 -24.13 -1.49 -43.70
C PRO A 203 -24.78 -1.75 -42.33
N GLY A 204 -26.02 -1.29 -42.15
CA GLY A 204 -26.82 -1.64 -40.96
C GLY A 204 -27.42 -3.04 -41.05
N TYR A 205 -27.81 -3.62 -39.91
CA TYR A 205 -28.39 -4.97 -39.82
C TYR A 205 -29.58 -5.18 -40.79
N GLU A 206 -30.56 -4.27 -40.78
CA GLU A 206 -31.71 -4.32 -41.69
C GLU A 206 -31.37 -3.99 -43.16
N SER A 207 -30.16 -3.50 -43.46
CA SER A 207 -29.71 -3.28 -44.85
C SER A 207 -29.22 -4.56 -45.52
N ILE A 208 -28.99 -5.64 -44.76
CA ILE A 208 -28.56 -6.93 -45.29
C ILE A 208 -29.73 -7.56 -46.10
N CYS A 209 -29.39 -8.28 -47.17
CA CYS A 209 -30.33 -8.77 -48.19
C CYS A 209 -31.08 -7.66 -48.96
N SER A 210 -30.56 -6.43 -49.00
CA SER A 210 -31.20 -5.30 -49.68
C SER A 210 -30.20 -4.35 -50.37
N ASP A 211 -30.73 -3.39 -51.14
CA ASP A 211 -29.93 -2.35 -51.80
C ASP A 211 -29.62 -1.18 -50.86
N PHE A 212 -28.37 -1.11 -50.42
CA PHE A 212 -27.86 -0.03 -49.59
C PHE A 212 -27.48 1.17 -50.47
N THR A 213 -28.06 2.35 -50.20
CA THR A 213 -27.76 3.60 -50.90
C THR A 213 -27.15 4.62 -49.94
N THR A 214 -26.09 5.31 -50.39
CA THR A 214 -25.44 6.39 -49.64
C THR A 214 -25.23 7.64 -50.52
N THR A 215 -25.32 8.83 -49.93
CA THR A 215 -25.10 10.11 -50.61
C THR A 215 -23.77 10.71 -50.16
N ILE A 216 -22.94 11.11 -51.13
CA ILE A 216 -21.65 11.80 -50.92
C ILE A 216 -21.81 13.25 -51.35
N ARG A 217 -21.44 14.23 -50.50
CA ARG A 217 -21.63 15.67 -50.75
C ARG A 217 -20.36 16.49 -50.57
N SER A 218 -20.11 17.42 -51.49
CA SER A 218 -19.05 18.43 -51.43
C SER A 218 -19.53 19.77 -52.01
N GLY A 219 -19.90 20.73 -51.16
CA GLY A 219 -20.38 22.04 -51.61
C GLY A 219 -21.56 21.95 -52.60
N SER A 220 -21.29 22.19 -53.89
CA SER A 220 -22.28 22.08 -54.99
C SER A 220 -22.30 20.72 -55.71
N PHE A 221 -21.63 19.69 -55.19
CA PHE A 221 -21.63 18.31 -55.68
C PHE A 221 -22.41 17.40 -54.72
N SER A 222 -23.28 16.55 -55.25
CA SER A 222 -24.00 15.51 -54.51
C SER A 222 -24.28 14.34 -55.45
N ALA A 223 -23.79 13.15 -55.14
CA ALA A 223 -24.01 11.92 -55.91
C ALA A 223 -24.48 10.77 -55.00
N ASN A 224 -25.28 9.86 -55.57
CA ASN A 224 -25.91 8.74 -54.86
C ASN A 224 -25.33 7.42 -55.38
N TYR A 225 -24.76 6.62 -54.49
CA TYR A 225 -24.16 5.33 -54.83
C TYR A 225 -24.94 4.20 -54.14
N THR A 226 -25.35 3.20 -54.92
CA THR A 226 -26.15 2.06 -54.45
C THR A 226 -25.41 0.74 -54.66
N LYS A 227 -25.40 -0.13 -53.65
CA LYS A 227 -24.82 -1.49 -53.72
C LYS A 227 -25.71 -2.48 -53.00
N ASN A 228 -25.99 -3.62 -53.62
CA ASN A 228 -26.69 -4.73 -52.97
C ASN A 228 -25.80 -5.37 -51.88
N ILE A 229 -26.36 -5.62 -50.70
CA ILE A 229 -25.64 -6.19 -49.55
C ILE A 229 -26.04 -7.66 -49.36
N PRO A 230 -25.21 -8.64 -49.78
CA PRO A 230 -25.54 -10.06 -49.67
C PRO A 230 -25.46 -10.57 -48.22
N LEU A 231 -26.11 -11.69 -47.94
CA LEU A 231 -26.23 -12.30 -46.61
C LEU A 231 -24.89 -12.50 -45.87
N GLY A 232 -23.79 -12.73 -46.58
CA GLY A 232 -22.44 -12.86 -45.98
C GLY A 232 -21.93 -11.60 -45.25
N PHE A 233 -22.60 -10.45 -45.38
CA PHE A 233 -22.33 -9.27 -44.56
C PHE A 233 -22.96 -9.36 -43.15
N LEU A 234 -23.86 -10.31 -42.90
CA LEU A 234 -24.42 -10.59 -41.57
C LEU A 234 -23.32 -10.99 -40.60
N ASN A 235 -23.39 -10.48 -39.37
CA ASN A 235 -22.49 -10.87 -38.30
C ASN A 235 -23.20 -11.85 -37.36
N PRO A 236 -22.66 -13.06 -37.11
CA PRO A 236 -23.27 -14.03 -36.20
C PRO A 236 -23.51 -13.50 -34.77
N ASP A 237 -22.67 -12.56 -34.29
CA ASP A 237 -22.82 -11.93 -32.98
C ASP A 237 -24.03 -10.99 -32.88
N GLU A 238 -24.57 -10.54 -34.02
CA GLU A 238 -25.76 -9.69 -34.08
C GLU A 238 -27.06 -10.53 -34.09
N ILE A 239 -26.97 -11.86 -33.98
CA ILE A 239 -28.10 -12.80 -33.95
C ILE A 239 -28.33 -13.31 -32.52
N ASN A 240 -29.45 -12.90 -31.90
CA ASN A 240 -29.82 -13.31 -30.54
C ASN A 240 -30.98 -14.34 -30.56
N PRO A 241 -30.70 -15.65 -30.40
CA PRO A 241 -31.73 -16.70 -30.30
C PRO A 241 -32.34 -16.80 -28.90
N THR A 242 -33.62 -17.20 -28.83
CA THR A 242 -34.41 -17.27 -27.59
C THR A 242 -34.79 -18.72 -27.27
N LEU A 243 -34.52 -19.21 -26.05
CA LEU A 243 -34.74 -20.60 -25.64
C LEU A 243 -35.95 -20.77 -24.70
N THR A 244 -36.87 -21.69 -25.01
CA THR A 244 -37.94 -22.11 -24.09
C THR A 244 -37.48 -23.26 -23.18
N LYS A 245 -37.69 -23.15 -21.86
CA LYS A 245 -37.19 -24.11 -20.85
C LYS A 245 -38.08 -25.36 -20.61
N SER A 246 -39.19 -25.51 -21.34
CA SER A 246 -40.06 -26.69 -21.29
C SER A 246 -39.49 -27.86 -22.09
N LEU A 247 -39.84 -29.10 -21.74
CA LEU A 247 -39.53 -30.27 -22.57
C LEU A 247 -40.66 -30.55 -23.60
N PRO A 248 -40.38 -30.74 -24.91
CA PRO A 248 -39.09 -30.52 -25.58
C PRO A 248 -38.79 -29.03 -25.79
N PRO A 249 -37.51 -28.61 -25.72
CA PRO A 249 -37.11 -27.22 -25.90
C PRO A 249 -37.28 -26.75 -27.34
N LYS A 250 -37.49 -25.44 -27.49
CA LYS A 250 -37.50 -24.72 -28.77
C LYS A 250 -36.54 -23.55 -28.71
N ILE A 251 -35.92 -23.25 -29.85
CA ILE A 251 -35.09 -22.07 -30.06
C ILE A 251 -35.75 -21.24 -31.17
N GLU A 252 -36.02 -19.96 -30.88
CA GLU A 252 -36.60 -19.01 -31.83
C GLU A 252 -35.58 -17.92 -32.15
N THR A 253 -35.30 -17.70 -33.44
CA THR A 253 -34.16 -16.91 -33.91
C THR A 253 -34.60 -15.81 -34.85
N ASN A 254 -34.34 -14.56 -34.46
CA ASN A 254 -34.66 -13.39 -35.27
C ASN A 254 -33.55 -13.14 -36.31
N LEU A 255 -33.95 -12.89 -37.56
CA LEU A 255 -33.09 -12.55 -38.69
C LEU A 255 -33.53 -11.19 -39.29
N PRO A 256 -32.69 -10.49 -40.07
CA PRO A 256 -33.06 -9.20 -40.67
C PRO A 256 -34.34 -9.29 -41.50
N SER A 257 -35.26 -8.32 -41.34
CA SER A 257 -36.62 -8.39 -41.91
C SER A 257 -36.67 -8.43 -43.45
N ASN A 258 -35.60 -7.97 -44.10
CA ASN A 258 -35.43 -8.02 -45.55
C ASN A 258 -34.93 -9.38 -46.07
N CYS A 259 -34.30 -10.22 -45.23
CA CYS A 259 -33.82 -11.55 -45.59
C CYS A 259 -34.94 -12.60 -45.59
N LYS A 260 -35.88 -12.45 -46.54
CA LYS A 260 -37.03 -13.35 -46.71
C LYS A 260 -36.59 -14.74 -47.19
N ASN A 261 -37.40 -15.75 -46.87
CA ASN A 261 -37.24 -17.17 -47.24
C ASN A 261 -36.08 -17.94 -46.56
N LEU A 262 -35.44 -17.40 -45.53
CA LEU A 262 -34.47 -18.15 -44.71
C LEU A 262 -35.15 -18.96 -43.59
N THR A 263 -34.54 -20.09 -43.24
CA THR A 263 -34.92 -20.93 -42.08
C THR A 263 -33.70 -21.23 -41.21
N VAL A 264 -33.89 -21.58 -39.94
CA VAL A 264 -32.80 -21.96 -39.02
C VAL A 264 -33.15 -23.27 -38.31
N ASP A 265 -32.31 -24.29 -38.46
CA ASP A 265 -32.41 -25.55 -37.70
C ASP A 265 -31.23 -25.67 -36.73
N TYR A 266 -31.46 -26.28 -35.56
CA TYR A 266 -30.51 -26.29 -34.44
C TYR A 266 -30.04 -27.71 -34.11
N THR A 267 -28.73 -27.93 -34.26
CA THR A 267 -28.06 -29.20 -33.94
C THR A 267 -27.25 -29.07 -32.67
N CYS A 268 -27.49 -29.95 -31.70
CA CYS A 268 -26.94 -29.89 -30.35
C CYS A 268 -25.94 -31.03 -30.10
N HIS A 269 -24.91 -30.76 -29.31
CA HIS A 269 -23.84 -31.71 -28.99
C HIS A 269 -23.59 -31.75 -27.48
N GLU A 270 -23.36 -32.95 -26.93
CA GLU A 270 -23.03 -33.15 -25.52
C GLU A 270 -21.50 -32.98 -25.33
N PRO A 271 -21.03 -32.20 -24.34
CA PRO A 271 -19.60 -31.97 -24.12
C PRO A 271 -18.81 -33.29 -23.99
N GLY A 272 -17.89 -33.53 -24.92
CA GLY A 272 -17.06 -34.74 -24.99
C GLY A 272 -17.48 -35.81 -26.00
N GLN A 273 -18.66 -35.71 -26.64
CA GLN A 273 -19.05 -36.63 -27.72
C GLN A 273 -18.96 -36.00 -29.11
N VAL A 274 -17.86 -36.29 -29.83
CA VAL A 274 -17.56 -35.70 -31.16
C VAL A 274 -18.55 -36.10 -32.26
N ASN A 275 -19.11 -37.31 -32.21
CA ASN A 275 -20.04 -37.85 -33.22
C ASN A 275 -21.51 -37.92 -32.73
N GLY A 276 -21.83 -37.25 -31.61
CA GLY A 276 -23.12 -37.34 -30.91
C GLY A 276 -24.09 -36.19 -31.17
N SER A 277 -24.32 -35.82 -32.44
CA SER A 277 -25.26 -34.76 -32.82
C SER A 277 -26.72 -35.14 -32.55
N LYS A 278 -27.38 -34.41 -31.64
CA LYS A 278 -28.79 -34.58 -31.24
C LYS A 278 -29.66 -33.44 -31.74
N LYS A 279 -30.95 -33.72 -32.00
CA LYS A 279 -31.99 -32.72 -32.22
C LYS A 279 -32.52 -32.16 -30.90
N LEU A 280 -33.15 -30.98 -30.94
CA LEU A 280 -33.80 -30.37 -29.76
C LEU A 280 -34.82 -31.30 -29.06
N SER A 281 -35.51 -32.16 -29.81
CA SER A 281 -36.45 -33.16 -29.29
C SER A 281 -35.80 -34.38 -28.60
N GLU A 282 -34.48 -34.50 -28.63
CA GLU A 282 -33.70 -35.66 -28.15
C GLU A 282 -32.82 -35.32 -26.93
N LEU A 283 -32.95 -34.09 -26.41
CA LEU A 283 -32.16 -33.59 -25.28
C LEU A 283 -32.73 -34.10 -23.95
N GLU A 284 -31.86 -34.59 -23.07
CA GLU A 284 -32.26 -35.08 -21.75
C GLU A 284 -32.26 -33.96 -20.68
N PRO A 285 -33.18 -34.02 -19.70
CA PRO A 285 -33.12 -33.14 -18.53
C PRO A 285 -31.80 -33.21 -17.76
N PHE A 286 -31.44 -32.08 -17.15
CA PHE A 286 -30.25 -31.86 -16.32
C PHE A 286 -28.89 -32.09 -17.00
N THR A 287 -28.87 -32.40 -18.30
CA THR A 287 -27.66 -32.48 -19.12
C THR A 287 -27.41 -31.16 -19.85
N ASP A 288 -26.12 -30.80 -19.98
CA ASP A 288 -25.66 -29.59 -20.65
C ASP A 288 -25.35 -29.88 -22.12
N TYR A 289 -25.82 -29.02 -23.03
CA TYR A 289 -25.68 -29.15 -24.48
C TYR A 289 -25.17 -27.85 -25.11
N SER A 290 -24.43 -27.97 -26.21
CA SER A 290 -24.00 -26.85 -27.04
C SER A 290 -24.64 -26.95 -28.42
N CYS A 291 -25.49 -25.99 -28.77
CA CYS A 291 -26.36 -26.01 -29.95
C CYS A 291 -25.97 -24.93 -30.97
N ILE A 292 -25.81 -25.32 -32.24
CA ILE A 292 -25.46 -24.41 -33.33
C ILE A 292 -26.61 -24.36 -34.33
N GLY A 293 -27.07 -23.15 -34.65
CA GLY A 293 -28.07 -22.90 -35.66
C GLY A 293 -27.45 -22.85 -37.06
N GLN A 294 -28.06 -23.54 -38.01
CA GLN A 294 -27.66 -23.54 -39.42
C GLN A 294 -28.69 -22.74 -40.21
N ILE A 295 -28.28 -21.60 -40.77
CA ILE A 295 -29.15 -20.70 -41.53
C ILE A 295 -29.20 -21.22 -42.97
N MET A 296 -30.36 -21.72 -43.37
CA MET A 296 -30.59 -22.39 -44.64
C MET A 296 -31.53 -21.59 -45.54
N ASP A 297 -31.25 -21.67 -46.84
CA ASP A 297 -32.12 -21.18 -47.90
C ASP A 297 -33.38 -22.06 -48.07
N THR A 298 -34.35 -21.61 -48.87
CA THR A 298 -35.58 -22.38 -49.17
C THR A 298 -35.34 -23.76 -49.79
N ASP A 299 -34.20 -23.93 -50.48
CA ASP A 299 -33.71 -25.19 -51.05
C ASP A 299 -32.88 -26.06 -50.08
N GLY A 300 -32.75 -25.65 -48.82
CA GLY A 300 -31.99 -26.37 -47.78
C GLY A 300 -30.48 -26.15 -47.81
N THR A 301 -29.97 -25.32 -48.71
CA THR A 301 -28.55 -24.97 -48.76
C THR A 301 -28.17 -24.10 -47.55
N ILE A 302 -27.27 -24.60 -46.70
CA ILE A 302 -26.69 -23.82 -45.59
C ILE A 302 -25.93 -22.63 -46.18
N ARG A 303 -26.31 -21.41 -45.79
CA ARG A 303 -25.63 -20.17 -46.18
C ARG A 303 -24.66 -19.68 -45.10
N GLU A 304 -25.09 -19.70 -43.84
CA GLU A 304 -24.32 -19.24 -42.69
C GLU A 304 -24.64 -20.07 -41.43
N LYS A 305 -23.89 -19.86 -40.33
CA LYS A 305 -24.13 -20.49 -39.03
C LYS A 305 -24.20 -19.45 -37.91
N THR A 306 -25.01 -19.72 -36.88
CA THR A 306 -25.03 -18.90 -35.66
C THR A 306 -23.83 -19.23 -34.76
N ASN A 307 -23.56 -18.35 -33.81
CA ASN A 307 -22.73 -18.71 -32.65
C ASN A 307 -23.35 -19.88 -31.85
N SER A 308 -22.53 -20.54 -31.04
CA SER A 308 -22.92 -21.72 -30.25
C SER A 308 -23.69 -21.30 -29.00
N LEU A 309 -24.94 -21.76 -28.87
CA LEU A 309 -25.82 -21.50 -27.73
C LEU A 309 -25.73 -22.63 -26.71
N HIS A 310 -25.48 -22.30 -25.44
CA HIS A 310 -25.55 -23.26 -24.34
C HIS A 310 -27.00 -23.53 -23.95
N VAL A 311 -27.39 -24.81 -23.88
CA VAL A 311 -28.75 -25.27 -23.60
C VAL A 311 -28.71 -26.30 -22.46
N LYS A 312 -29.48 -26.03 -21.40
CA LYS A 312 -29.71 -26.93 -20.27
C LYS A 312 -31.20 -26.92 -19.93
N ILE A 313 -31.75 -28.08 -19.56
CA ILE A 313 -33.19 -28.26 -19.30
C ILE A 313 -33.36 -28.72 -17.84
N ASP A 314 -33.78 -27.81 -16.96
CA ASP A 314 -33.92 -28.11 -15.52
C ASP A 314 -35.40 -28.33 -15.14
N CYS A 315 -35.74 -29.54 -14.67
CA CYS A 315 -37.08 -29.84 -14.17
C CYS A 315 -37.28 -29.33 -12.73
N ASP A 316 -38.45 -28.76 -12.49
CA ASP A 316 -38.94 -28.20 -11.21
C ASP A 316 -39.47 -29.29 -10.25
N LEU A 317 -38.58 -30.21 -9.82
CA LEU A 317 -38.90 -31.42 -9.04
C LEU A 317 -39.38 -31.15 -7.59
N THR A 318 -40.65 -30.82 -7.41
CA THR A 318 -41.29 -30.62 -6.11
C THR A 318 -41.54 -31.95 -5.38
N ILE A 319 -41.02 -32.10 -4.16
CA ILE A 319 -41.20 -33.29 -3.29
C ILE A 319 -42.28 -33.04 -2.22
N SER A 320 -43.05 -34.07 -1.86
CA SER A 320 -44.14 -34.02 -0.88
C SER A 320 -44.25 -35.31 -0.04
N PHE A 321 -44.02 -35.21 1.27
CA PHE A 321 -44.13 -36.35 2.21
C PHE A 321 -45.60 -36.75 2.45
N ARG A 322 -45.88 -38.05 2.71
CA ARG A 322 -47.26 -38.58 2.71
C ARG A 322 -47.68 -39.39 3.94
N ARG A 323 -46.82 -40.20 4.54
CA ARG A 323 -47.06 -40.81 5.86
C ARG A 323 -45.77 -41.36 6.46
N ASN A 324 -45.45 -40.92 7.67
CA ASN A 324 -44.25 -41.33 8.36
C ASN A 324 -44.63 -42.09 9.64
N ILE A 325 -43.87 -43.12 9.99
CA ILE A 325 -44.14 -43.99 11.15
C ILE A 325 -42.91 -43.93 12.06
N ALA A 326 -43.12 -43.56 13.33
CA ALA A 326 -42.08 -43.58 14.35
C ALA A 326 -42.28 -44.75 15.32
N THR A 327 -41.19 -45.17 15.94
CA THR A 327 -41.16 -45.97 17.17
C THR A 327 -40.20 -45.31 18.16
N ASN A 328 -39.91 -45.93 19.31
CA ASN A 328 -38.90 -45.42 20.23
C ASN A 328 -37.45 -45.60 19.73
N THR A 329 -37.22 -46.32 18.62
CA THR A 329 -35.87 -46.65 18.10
C THR A 329 -35.75 -46.66 16.58
N SER A 330 -36.82 -46.33 15.84
CA SER A 330 -36.83 -46.24 14.37
C SER A 330 -37.81 -45.21 13.83
N ILE A 331 -37.57 -44.73 12.59
CA ILE A 331 -38.45 -43.86 11.81
C ILE A 331 -38.48 -44.33 10.35
N GLU A 332 -39.67 -44.42 9.77
CA GLU A 332 -39.97 -44.70 8.35
C GLU A 332 -40.51 -43.43 7.67
N LEU A 333 -39.96 -43.09 6.49
CA LEU A 333 -40.34 -41.93 5.66
C LEU A 333 -40.99 -42.36 4.35
N THR A 334 -42.02 -41.64 3.86
CA THR A 334 -42.55 -41.83 2.48
C THR A 334 -42.93 -40.52 1.76
N TRP A 335 -42.67 -40.41 0.45
CA TRP A 335 -42.93 -39.21 -0.35
C TRP A 335 -43.28 -39.44 -1.85
N ASN A 336 -43.87 -38.40 -2.46
CA ASN A 336 -44.21 -38.27 -3.88
C ASN A 336 -43.53 -37.05 -4.51
N THR A 337 -43.27 -37.06 -5.82
CA THR A 337 -42.58 -35.98 -6.56
C THR A 337 -43.41 -35.53 -7.79
N ILE A 338 -43.35 -34.24 -8.16
CA ILE A 338 -44.12 -33.60 -9.26
C ILE A 338 -43.23 -32.55 -9.98
N SER A 339 -43.41 -32.31 -11.28
CA SER A 339 -42.77 -31.20 -12.05
C SER A 339 -43.72 -30.67 -13.14
N GLN A 340 -43.68 -29.36 -13.42
CA GLN A 340 -44.44 -28.69 -14.48
C GLN A 340 -43.65 -28.50 -15.78
N ASN A 341 -42.35 -28.15 -15.70
CA ASN A 341 -41.49 -27.89 -16.88
C ASN A 341 -41.27 -29.13 -17.75
N CYS A 342 -41.24 -30.31 -17.12
CA CYS A 342 -40.99 -31.60 -17.77
C CYS A 342 -42.25 -32.49 -17.85
N GLY A 343 -43.26 -32.25 -17.02
CA GLY A 343 -44.57 -32.90 -17.05
C GLY A 343 -44.55 -34.45 -16.96
N ASP A 344 -45.65 -35.07 -17.36
CA ASP A 344 -45.78 -36.54 -17.51
C ASP A 344 -45.08 -37.07 -18.80
N VAL A 345 -44.14 -36.32 -19.38
CA VAL A 345 -43.63 -36.55 -20.75
C VAL A 345 -42.72 -37.79 -20.86
N ASP A 346 -42.10 -38.23 -19.77
CA ASP A 346 -41.60 -39.60 -19.64
C ASP A 346 -42.31 -40.32 -18.50
N ARG A 347 -43.12 -41.32 -18.85
CA ARG A 347 -44.08 -42.03 -17.96
C ARG A 347 -43.40 -43.02 -17.00
N ASP A 348 -42.13 -42.81 -16.74
CA ASP A 348 -41.19 -43.84 -16.31
C ASP A 348 -39.98 -43.25 -15.57
N LEU A 349 -39.44 -42.11 -16.05
CA LEU A 349 -38.36 -41.32 -15.41
C LEU A 349 -37.21 -42.20 -14.86
N ARG A 350 -36.87 -43.30 -15.55
CA ARG A 350 -36.13 -44.47 -14.99
C ARG A 350 -34.72 -44.18 -14.45
N LYS A 351 -34.22 -42.98 -14.73
CA LYS A 351 -32.92 -42.41 -14.38
C LYS A 351 -32.96 -41.55 -13.11
N LEU A 352 -34.14 -41.16 -12.65
CA LEU A 352 -34.38 -40.43 -11.39
C LEU A 352 -34.35 -41.43 -10.21
N SER A 353 -33.56 -41.11 -9.20
CA SER A 353 -33.45 -41.84 -7.94
C SER A 353 -33.32 -40.86 -6.78
N TYR A 354 -33.35 -41.37 -5.55
CA TYR A 354 -33.32 -40.54 -4.33
C TYR A 354 -32.32 -41.09 -3.33
N LYS A 355 -31.64 -40.20 -2.60
CA LYS A 355 -30.75 -40.56 -1.49
C LYS A 355 -31.23 -39.89 -0.21
N CYS A 356 -31.43 -40.68 0.85
CA CYS A 356 -31.93 -40.17 2.13
C CYS A 356 -30.77 -39.85 3.08
N ARG A 357 -30.80 -38.65 3.64
CA ARG A 357 -29.79 -38.12 4.55
C ARG A 357 -30.43 -37.82 5.90
N LEU A 358 -29.98 -38.52 6.95
CA LEU A 358 -30.25 -38.14 8.34
C LEU A 358 -29.26 -37.04 8.73
N ILE A 359 -29.78 -35.86 9.08
CA ILE A 359 -29.01 -34.70 9.49
C ILE A 359 -28.99 -34.67 11.03
N GLN A 360 -27.82 -34.83 11.63
CA GLN A 360 -27.60 -34.70 13.08
C GLN A 360 -26.73 -33.48 13.40
N PRO A 361 -26.93 -32.79 14.54
CA PRO A 361 -26.18 -31.57 14.87
C PRO A 361 -24.67 -31.74 15.13
N SER A 362 -24.15 -32.97 15.24
CA SER A 362 -22.75 -33.23 15.61
C SER A 362 -22.06 -34.29 14.75
N ALA A 363 -21.39 -33.83 13.68
CA ALA A 363 -20.13 -34.35 13.13
C ALA A 363 -19.97 -35.87 12.80
N MET A 364 -21.04 -36.68 12.69
CA MET A 364 -20.93 -38.03 12.13
C MET A 364 -22.10 -38.39 11.21
N TYR A 365 -21.80 -38.63 9.94
CA TYR A 365 -22.80 -38.89 8.90
C TYR A 365 -23.14 -40.39 8.80
N LYS A 366 -24.43 -40.71 8.69
CA LYS A 366 -24.92 -42.06 8.36
C LYS A 366 -25.86 -41.97 7.15
N GLU A 367 -25.28 -42.07 5.96
CA GLU A 367 -26.04 -42.09 4.70
C GLU A 367 -26.68 -43.46 4.48
N ILE A 368 -27.94 -43.49 4.01
CA ILE A 368 -28.63 -44.72 3.61
C ILE A 368 -29.15 -44.55 2.19
N THR A 369 -28.62 -45.36 1.27
CA THR A 369 -29.01 -45.34 -0.15
C THR A 369 -30.16 -46.32 -0.38
N ALA A 370 -31.39 -45.83 -0.40
CA ALA A 370 -32.56 -46.63 -0.77
C ALA A 370 -32.60 -46.84 -2.30
N THR A 371 -32.63 -48.10 -2.74
CA THR A 371 -32.66 -48.44 -4.17
C THR A 371 -34.08 -48.77 -4.62
N LYS A 372 -34.58 -47.97 -5.57
CA LYS A 372 -35.76 -48.17 -6.42
C LYS A 372 -36.99 -48.87 -5.81
N GLU A 373 -38.06 -48.09 -5.68
CA GLU A 373 -39.25 -48.30 -6.53
C GLU A 373 -39.97 -46.95 -6.76
N THR A 374 -41.06 -46.94 -7.54
CA THR A 374 -41.68 -45.72 -8.11
C THR A 374 -42.42 -44.79 -7.13
N SER A 375 -42.32 -45.04 -5.83
CA SER A 375 -42.72 -44.13 -4.76
C SER A 375 -41.66 -44.18 -3.66
N GLY A 376 -41.15 -43.02 -3.23
CA GLY A 376 -39.98 -42.96 -2.38
C GLY A 376 -40.26 -43.39 -0.94
N LYS A 377 -39.44 -44.30 -0.41
CA LYS A 377 -39.45 -44.76 0.98
C LYS A 377 -38.02 -44.88 1.53
N CYS A 378 -37.82 -44.55 2.80
CA CYS A 378 -36.56 -44.76 3.53
C CYS A 378 -36.78 -45.11 5.01
N ASP A 379 -36.08 -46.14 5.50
CA ASP A 379 -36.18 -46.65 6.87
C ASP A 379 -34.89 -46.38 7.67
N PHE A 380 -35.02 -45.79 8.85
CA PHE A 380 -33.92 -45.48 9.76
C PHE A 380 -34.11 -46.20 11.10
N SER A 381 -33.10 -46.97 11.52
CA SER A 381 -33.13 -47.76 12.76
C SER A 381 -31.88 -47.55 13.64
N GLY A 382 -32.04 -47.79 14.94
CA GLY A 382 -31.02 -47.51 15.97
C GLY A 382 -31.02 -46.06 16.45
N LEU A 383 -32.19 -45.40 16.41
CA LEU A 383 -32.41 -44.05 16.90
C LEU A 383 -32.59 -44.03 18.43
N LYS A 384 -32.35 -42.88 19.07
CA LYS A 384 -32.63 -42.70 20.51
C LYS A 384 -34.14 -42.43 20.74
N PRO A 385 -34.73 -42.85 21.88
CA PRO A 385 -36.11 -42.50 22.22
C PRO A 385 -36.33 -41.00 22.43
N TYR A 386 -37.58 -40.56 22.26
CA TYR A 386 -38.07 -39.18 22.46
C TYR A 386 -37.16 -38.06 21.91
N THR A 387 -36.50 -38.32 20.78
CA THR A 387 -35.48 -37.46 20.18
C THR A 387 -35.96 -36.99 18.81
N ASP A 388 -35.82 -35.70 18.51
CA ASP A 388 -36.16 -35.12 17.22
C ASP A 388 -35.03 -35.33 16.21
N TYR A 389 -35.36 -35.84 15.03
CA TYR A 389 -34.43 -36.15 13.95
C TYR A 389 -34.88 -35.46 12.67
N THR A 390 -33.94 -34.83 11.97
CA THR A 390 -34.20 -34.11 10.72
C THR A 390 -33.68 -34.90 9.53
N PHE A 391 -34.52 -35.07 8.53
CA PHE A 391 -34.27 -35.89 7.35
C PHE A 391 -34.37 -35.05 6.08
N GLU A 392 -33.58 -35.42 5.08
CA GLU A 392 -33.58 -34.79 3.76
C GLU A 392 -33.57 -35.87 2.68
N VAL A 393 -34.34 -35.63 1.61
CA VAL A 393 -34.43 -36.50 0.44
C VAL A 393 -33.79 -35.79 -0.75
N LEU A 394 -32.61 -36.24 -1.18
CA LEU A 394 -31.85 -35.66 -2.28
C LEU A 394 -32.21 -36.36 -3.61
N PRO A 395 -32.78 -35.66 -4.62
CA PRO A 395 -32.98 -36.23 -5.94
C PRO A 395 -31.67 -36.36 -6.73
N MET A 396 -31.53 -37.45 -7.48
CA MET A 396 -30.39 -37.73 -8.35
C MET A 396 -30.88 -38.20 -9.72
N TYR A 397 -30.24 -37.75 -10.80
CA TYR A 397 -30.57 -38.14 -12.17
C TYR A 397 -29.33 -38.72 -12.85
N ASN A 398 -29.42 -39.92 -13.45
CA ASN A 398 -28.27 -40.70 -13.92
C ASN A 398 -27.17 -40.86 -12.84
N ASN A 399 -27.57 -41.06 -11.58
CA ASN A 399 -26.71 -41.08 -10.38
C ASN A 399 -25.88 -39.79 -10.11
N LYS A 400 -26.07 -38.72 -10.87
CA LYS A 400 -25.55 -37.38 -10.55
C LYS A 400 -26.53 -36.65 -9.63
N LYS A 401 -26.04 -35.93 -8.62
CA LYS A 401 -26.87 -35.08 -7.76
C LYS A 401 -27.48 -33.95 -8.59
N VAL A 402 -28.80 -33.79 -8.54
CA VAL A 402 -29.50 -32.63 -9.12
C VAL A 402 -29.56 -31.52 -8.07
N SER A 403 -29.33 -30.27 -8.48
CA SER A 403 -29.48 -29.12 -7.57
C SER A 403 -30.95 -28.71 -7.52
N PHE A 404 -31.61 -28.97 -6.40
CA PHE A 404 -33.00 -28.57 -6.16
C PHE A 404 -33.19 -28.19 -4.68
N PRO A 405 -34.01 -27.17 -4.34
CA PRO A 405 -34.31 -26.80 -2.95
C PRO A 405 -35.11 -27.91 -2.23
N THR A 406 -34.40 -28.75 -1.49
CA THR A 406 -34.96 -29.82 -0.66
C THR A 406 -35.39 -29.29 0.70
N SER A 407 -36.70 -29.26 0.97
CA SER A 407 -37.23 -28.95 2.30
C SER A 407 -37.01 -30.14 3.26
N PRO A 408 -36.20 -30.02 4.32
CA PRO A 408 -36.01 -31.10 5.27
C PRO A 408 -37.24 -31.29 6.17
N GLU A 409 -37.50 -32.53 6.59
CA GLU A 409 -38.61 -32.89 7.48
C GLU A 409 -38.07 -33.34 8.84
N THR A 410 -38.66 -32.85 9.94
CA THR A 410 -38.26 -33.21 11.31
C THR A 410 -39.33 -34.06 11.98
N LEU A 411 -38.94 -35.20 12.54
CA LEU A 411 -39.82 -36.19 13.17
C LEU A 411 -39.22 -36.65 14.50
N LYS A 412 -40.08 -37.02 15.46
CA LYS A 412 -39.67 -37.47 16.80
C LYS A 412 -39.93 -38.96 17.00
N THR A 413 -39.01 -39.64 17.70
CA THR A 413 -39.21 -41.02 18.19
C THR A 413 -40.11 -41.08 19.43
N ASP A 414 -40.71 -42.24 19.70
CA ASP A 414 -41.55 -42.47 20.88
C ASP A 414 -40.75 -42.54 22.19
N VAL A 415 -41.49 -42.51 23.31
CA VAL A 415 -40.99 -42.60 24.69
C VAL A 415 -40.34 -43.96 25.00
N GLY A 416 -39.18 -43.92 25.64
CA GLY A 416 -38.44 -45.07 26.19
C GLY A 416 -38.26 -44.99 27.71
N VAL A 417 -37.43 -45.88 28.27
CA VAL A 417 -37.11 -45.93 29.71
C VAL A 417 -36.03 -44.88 30.04
N PRO A 418 -36.13 -44.12 31.15
CA PRO A 418 -35.08 -43.21 31.60
C PRO A 418 -33.73 -43.91 31.80
N GLU A 419 -32.62 -43.18 31.60
CA GLU A 419 -31.30 -43.71 31.90
C GLU A 419 -31.07 -43.87 33.42
N SER A 420 -30.15 -44.75 33.82
CA SER A 420 -29.74 -44.85 35.22
C SER A 420 -28.96 -43.59 35.64
N ILE A 421 -29.12 -43.16 36.89
CA ILE A 421 -28.43 -41.98 37.44
C ILE A 421 -26.93 -42.27 37.54
N THR A 422 -26.12 -41.56 36.76
CA THR A 422 -24.71 -41.88 36.52
C THR A 422 -23.78 -41.41 37.64
N LYS A 423 -24.12 -40.33 38.35
CA LYS A 423 -23.35 -39.83 39.49
C LYS A 423 -24.22 -39.13 40.53
N LEU A 424 -24.26 -39.68 41.74
CA LEU A 424 -24.90 -39.05 42.90
C LEU A 424 -23.87 -38.25 43.69
N LYS A 425 -24.09 -36.94 43.85
CA LYS A 425 -23.28 -36.04 44.70
C LYS A 425 -24.08 -35.72 45.96
N LEU A 426 -23.49 -36.01 47.12
CA LEU A 426 -24.06 -35.68 48.43
C LEU A 426 -23.17 -34.61 49.08
N ALA A 427 -23.77 -33.52 49.54
CA ALA A 427 -23.06 -32.40 50.16
C ALA A 427 -23.80 -31.89 51.42
N VAL A 428 -23.03 -31.45 52.42
CA VAL A 428 -23.56 -30.72 53.57
C VAL A 428 -23.50 -29.23 53.22
N SER A 429 -24.66 -28.59 53.06
CA SER A 429 -24.76 -27.19 52.62
C SER A 429 -24.87 -26.20 53.79
N GLU A 430 -25.53 -26.63 54.86
CA GLU A 430 -25.43 -26.07 56.20
C GLU A 430 -25.32 -27.24 57.17
N HIS A 431 -25.00 -26.97 58.43
CA HIS A 431 -24.54 -27.99 59.38
C HIS A 431 -25.58 -29.08 59.67
N ASN A 432 -26.88 -28.75 59.53
CA ASN A 432 -28.03 -29.67 59.55
C ASN A 432 -28.83 -29.73 58.23
N VAL A 433 -28.20 -29.41 57.10
CA VAL A 433 -28.85 -29.41 55.77
C VAL A 433 -28.03 -30.19 54.75
N ILE A 434 -28.60 -31.29 54.26
CA ILE A 434 -28.00 -32.11 53.20
C ILE A 434 -28.59 -31.68 51.86
N ARG A 435 -27.71 -31.26 50.94
CA ARG A 435 -28.03 -31.14 49.51
C ARG A 435 -27.65 -32.43 48.79
N ILE A 436 -28.62 -32.95 48.04
CA ILE A 436 -28.45 -34.07 47.13
C ILE A 436 -28.51 -33.50 45.72
N ASN A 437 -27.49 -33.74 44.92
CA ASN A 437 -27.45 -33.35 43.51
C ASN A 437 -27.09 -34.58 42.67
N CYS A 438 -27.70 -34.79 41.50
CA CYS A 438 -27.32 -35.91 40.64
C CYS A 438 -27.12 -35.55 39.17
N VAL A 439 -26.23 -36.32 38.53
CA VAL A 439 -26.02 -36.35 37.08
C VAL A 439 -26.84 -37.50 36.51
N HIS A 440 -27.69 -37.18 35.55
CA HIS A 440 -28.58 -38.09 34.82
C HIS A 440 -28.74 -37.53 33.41
N SER A 441 -28.50 -38.35 32.39
CA SER A 441 -28.28 -37.85 31.02
C SER A 441 -29.56 -37.64 30.23
N ASN A 442 -30.53 -38.56 30.27
CA ASN A 442 -31.80 -38.39 29.56
C ASN A 442 -32.96 -39.19 30.21
N PHE A 443 -34.12 -38.52 30.31
CA PHE A 443 -35.39 -39.15 30.71
C PHE A 443 -36.02 -40.00 29.59
N ASN A 444 -35.56 -39.86 28.35
CA ASN A 444 -36.06 -40.62 27.19
C ASN A 444 -37.59 -40.48 26.98
N GLY A 445 -38.19 -39.39 27.44
CA GLY A 445 -39.63 -39.12 27.44
C GLY A 445 -39.97 -37.69 27.89
N PRO A 446 -41.25 -37.29 27.78
CA PRO A 446 -41.75 -36.05 28.36
C PRO A 446 -41.71 -36.09 29.90
N HIS A 447 -41.75 -34.90 30.51
CA HIS A 447 -41.96 -34.65 31.94
C HIS A 447 -41.22 -35.61 32.89
N GLY A 448 -39.91 -35.39 33.00
CA GLY A 448 -39.03 -36.08 33.95
C GLY A 448 -39.21 -35.62 35.40
N GLU A 449 -39.20 -36.59 36.32
CA GLU A 449 -39.21 -36.39 37.78
C GLU A 449 -38.08 -37.23 38.42
N TYR A 450 -37.37 -36.67 39.39
CA TYR A 450 -36.43 -37.36 40.25
C TYR A 450 -37.09 -37.69 41.59
N ILE A 451 -36.73 -38.84 42.19
CA ILE A 451 -37.30 -39.29 43.47
C ILE A 451 -36.17 -39.67 44.42
N ALA A 452 -36.02 -38.89 45.49
CA ALA A 452 -35.05 -39.10 46.55
C ALA A 452 -35.70 -39.82 47.75
N GLN A 453 -35.01 -40.79 48.32
CA GLN A 453 -35.46 -41.57 49.47
C GLN A 453 -34.35 -41.59 50.53
N LEU A 454 -34.63 -40.99 51.70
CA LEU A 454 -33.69 -40.79 52.81
C LEU A 454 -33.99 -41.78 53.95
N SER A 455 -32.97 -42.46 54.49
CA SER A 455 -33.09 -43.35 55.64
C SER A 455 -31.97 -43.16 56.68
N TYR A 456 -32.32 -43.38 57.95
CA TYR A 456 -31.43 -43.40 59.11
C TYR A 456 -32.02 -44.33 60.19
N GLY A 457 -31.18 -45.21 60.74
CA GLY A 457 -31.59 -46.21 61.74
C GLY A 457 -32.71 -47.12 61.25
N SER A 458 -33.61 -47.49 62.16
CA SER A 458 -34.78 -48.35 61.89
C SER A 458 -36.06 -47.57 61.54
N TYR A 459 -35.96 -46.27 61.22
CA TYR A 459 -37.13 -45.44 60.90
C TYR A 459 -37.56 -45.61 59.43
N ASN A 460 -38.86 -45.44 59.18
CA ASN A 460 -39.41 -45.50 57.83
C ASN A 460 -38.76 -44.45 56.91
N PRO A 461 -38.34 -44.82 55.68
CA PRO A 461 -37.60 -43.93 54.81
C PRO A 461 -38.51 -42.81 54.25
N ALA A 462 -38.06 -41.56 54.39
CA ALA A 462 -38.78 -40.41 53.85
C ALA A 462 -38.55 -40.30 52.34
N LYS A 463 -39.62 -40.19 51.54
CA LYS A 463 -39.55 -39.97 50.09
C LYS A 463 -39.87 -38.52 49.74
N PHE A 464 -39.13 -37.99 48.78
CA PHE A 464 -39.27 -36.65 48.21
C PHE A 464 -39.20 -36.77 46.69
N SER A 465 -39.98 -36.00 45.93
CA SER A 465 -39.82 -35.91 44.47
C SER A 465 -39.67 -34.47 44.00
N SER A 466 -39.00 -34.30 42.84
CA SER A 466 -38.68 -32.99 42.26
C SER A 466 -38.45 -33.11 40.76
N GLN A 467 -38.80 -32.09 39.98
CA GLN A 467 -38.46 -32.01 38.55
C GLN A 467 -36.96 -31.72 38.31
N THR A 468 -36.25 -31.22 39.32
CA THR A 468 -34.80 -31.01 39.30
C THR A 468 -34.09 -32.09 40.12
N CYS A 469 -32.91 -32.55 39.68
CA CYS A 469 -32.07 -33.39 40.54
C CYS A 469 -31.24 -32.55 41.52
N GLU A 470 -31.91 -31.65 42.24
CA GLU A 470 -31.40 -31.00 43.44
C GLU A 470 -32.47 -31.05 44.53
N PHE A 471 -32.12 -31.65 45.67
CA PHE A 471 -32.96 -31.73 46.85
C PHE A 471 -32.20 -31.13 48.04
N GLU A 472 -32.81 -30.19 48.76
CA GLU A 472 -32.23 -29.59 49.97
C GLU A 472 -33.04 -30.01 51.19
N ILE A 473 -32.58 -31.06 51.88
CA ILE A 473 -33.27 -31.63 53.04
C ILE A 473 -32.76 -30.94 54.30
N LYS A 474 -33.64 -30.14 54.92
CA LYS A 474 -33.34 -29.26 56.07
C LYS A 474 -33.71 -29.87 57.41
N ASN A 475 -33.24 -29.24 58.49
CA ASN A 475 -33.60 -29.56 59.88
C ASN A 475 -33.23 -31.00 60.31
N LEU A 476 -32.18 -31.56 59.72
CA LEU A 476 -31.65 -32.87 60.08
C LEU A 476 -30.96 -32.82 61.45
N GLN A 477 -30.75 -33.98 62.08
CA GLN A 477 -29.93 -34.03 63.30
C GLN A 477 -28.47 -33.74 62.96
N TYR A 478 -27.81 -32.87 63.74
CA TYR A 478 -26.37 -32.58 63.62
C TYR A 478 -25.53 -33.84 63.89
N SER A 479 -24.32 -33.93 63.33
CA SER A 479 -23.38 -35.06 63.51
C SER A 479 -23.97 -36.48 63.31
N THR A 480 -24.92 -36.64 62.38
CA THR A 480 -25.70 -37.87 62.15
C THR A 480 -25.52 -38.37 60.72
N ASN A 481 -25.43 -39.70 60.55
CA ASN A 481 -25.23 -40.37 59.25
C ASN A 481 -26.56 -40.75 58.59
N TYR A 482 -26.72 -40.43 57.30
CA TYR A 482 -27.91 -40.76 56.50
C TYR A 482 -27.54 -41.54 55.24
N THR A 483 -28.47 -42.36 54.76
CA THR A 483 -28.42 -43.05 53.46
C THR A 483 -29.43 -42.41 52.51
N VAL A 484 -29.04 -42.20 51.27
CA VAL A 484 -29.85 -41.61 50.18
C VAL A 484 -29.92 -42.58 49.02
N GLN A 485 -31.13 -42.89 48.56
CA GLN A 485 -31.41 -43.65 47.35
C GLN A 485 -32.16 -42.74 46.36
N MET A 486 -31.82 -42.76 45.07
CA MET A 486 -32.36 -41.87 44.04
C MET A 486 -32.80 -42.65 42.80
N THR A 487 -33.95 -42.30 42.22
CA THR A 487 -34.42 -42.78 40.90
C THR A 487 -34.85 -41.62 40.00
N ALA A 488 -34.83 -41.86 38.68
CA ALA A 488 -35.39 -40.96 37.66
C ALA A 488 -36.62 -41.62 37.02
N ARG A 489 -37.70 -40.85 36.85
CA ARG A 489 -39.00 -41.27 36.33
C ARG A 489 -39.38 -40.40 35.13
N ASN A 490 -39.99 -40.97 34.11
CA ASN A 490 -40.82 -40.24 33.14
C ASN A 490 -42.29 -40.70 33.28
N GLU A 491 -43.21 -40.13 32.49
CA GLU A 491 -44.66 -40.42 32.57
C GLU A 491 -45.05 -41.91 32.50
N LYS A 492 -44.15 -42.80 32.04
CA LYS A 492 -44.44 -44.22 31.77
C LYS A 492 -43.47 -45.22 32.41
N PHE A 493 -42.25 -44.81 32.77
CA PHE A 493 -41.18 -45.71 33.20
C PHE A 493 -40.25 -45.09 34.27
N GLU A 494 -39.59 -45.93 35.05
CA GLU A 494 -38.59 -45.55 36.08
C GLU A 494 -37.22 -46.17 35.80
N SER A 495 -36.15 -45.48 36.22
CA SER A 495 -34.76 -45.92 36.16
C SER A 495 -34.44 -46.91 37.28
N ASN A 496 -33.29 -47.61 37.16
CA ASN A 496 -32.70 -48.30 38.29
C ASN A 496 -32.28 -47.29 39.39
N PRO A 497 -32.35 -47.67 40.69
CA PRO A 497 -32.00 -46.80 41.80
C PRO A 497 -30.49 -46.71 42.06
N GLN A 498 -30.00 -45.50 42.37
CA GLN A 498 -28.61 -45.23 42.75
C GLN A 498 -28.53 -44.77 44.21
N THR A 499 -27.56 -45.29 44.99
CA THR A 499 -27.48 -45.09 46.45
C THR A 499 -26.17 -44.42 46.88
N GLY A 500 -26.18 -43.68 47.99
CA GLY A 500 -25.00 -43.11 48.66
C GLY A 500 -25.24 -42.77 50.13
N HIS A 501 -24.19 -42.35 50.85
CA HIS A 501 -24.21 -42.07 52.30
C HIS A 501 -23.53 -40.73 52.63
N ILE A 502 -23.95 -40.04 53.69
CA ILE A 502 -23.43 -38.73 54.10
C ILE A 502 -23.72 -38.39 55.58
N SER A 503 -22.90 -37.53 56.19
CA SER A 503 -22.99 -37.12 57.61
C SER A 503 -23.08 -35.60 57.77
N THR A 504 -23.92 -35.11 58.68
CA THR A 504 -24.07 -33.68 59.04
C THR A 504 -22.90 -33.14 59.90
N ARG A 505 -22.81 -31.81 60.10
CA ARG A 505 -21.65 -31.09 60.71
C ARG A 505 -22.03 -30.23 61.93
N TYR A 506 -21.06 -29.49 62.49
CA TYR A 506 -21.22 -28.54 63.61
C TYR A 506 -21.30 -27.07 63.12
N ASN A 507 -21.83 -26.14 63.91
CA ASN A 507 -22.33 -24.83 63.48
C ASN A 507 -21.30 -23.67 63.42
N ASP A 508 -21.04 -23.15 62.21
CA ASP A 508 -20.14 -22.01 61.94
C ASP A 508 -20.85 -20.70 61.45
N LYS A 509 -22.18 -20.59 61.56
CA LYS A 509 -22.96 -19.40 61.09
C LYS A 509 -22.57 -18.05 61.71
N ALA A 510 -21.79 -18.03 62.79
CA ALA A 510 -21.29 -16.79 63.40
C ALA A 510 -20.26 -16.03 62.53
N VAL A 511 -19.47 -16.73 61.71
CA VAL A 511 -18.36 -16.13 60.96
C VAL A 511 -18.84 -15.40 59.69
N ILE A 512 -19.85 -15.97 59.02
CA ILE A 512 -20.36 -15.51 57.72
C ILE A 512 -20.98 -14.10 57.80
N GLY A 513 -21.60 -13.74 58.94
CA GLY A 513 -22.26 -12.44 59.12
C GLY A 513 -21.35 -11.23 58.92
N PHE A 514 -20.05 -11.35 59.20
CA PHE A 514 -19.08 -10.27 59.04
C PHE A 514 -18.78 -9.95 57.57
N LEU A 515 -18.75 -10.98 56.71
CA LEU A 515 -18.53 -10.83 55.26
C LEU A 515 -19.75 -10.24 54.54
N VAL A 516 -20.97 -10.59 54.98
CA VAL A 516 -22.22 -10.06 54.40
C VAL A 516 -22.33 -8.55 54.58
N PHE A 517 -21.88 -8.00 55.72
CA PHE A 517 -21.87 -6.55 55.97
C PHE A 517 -21.01 -5.78 54.94
N LEU A 518 -19.82 -6.29 54.62
CA LEU A 518 -18.94 -5.71 53.60
C LEU A 518 -19.57 -5.71 52.20
N ILE A 519 -20.22 -6.81 51.80
CA ILE A 519 -20.89 -6.95 50.50
C ILE A 519 -22.09 -5.99 50.37
N ILE A 520 -22.84 -5.77 51.44
CA ILE A 520 -23.93 -4.78 51.46
C ILE A 520 -23.37 -3.37 51.29
N LEU A 521 -22.26 -3.03 51.97
CA LEU A 521 -21.67 -1.70 51.95
C LEU A 521 -21.12 -1.34 50.56
N THR A 522 -20.46 -2.27 49.86
CA THR A 522 -20.02 -2.07 48.47
C THR A 522 -21.20 -2.01 47.49
N SER A 523 -22.24 -2.83 47.70
CA SER A 523 -23.45 -2.80 46.86
C SER A 523 -24.20 -1.48 46.95
N VAL A 524 -24.31 -0.89 48.15
CA VAL A 524 -24.92 0.44 48.36
C VAL A 524 -24.08 1.54 47.70
N ALA A 525 -22.75 1.47 47.79
CA ALA A 525 -21.87 2.42 47.09
C ALA A 525 -22.05 2.34 45.56
N LEU A 526 -22.12 1.13 44.99
CA LEU A 526 -22.38 0.92 43.57
C LEU A 526 -23.76 1.48 43.17
N PHE A 527 -24.79 1.26 43.99
CA PHE A 527 -26.13 1.77 43.73
C PHE A 527 -26.20 3.31 43.81
N LEU A 528 -25.42 3.93 44.69
CA LEU A 528 -25.27 5.40 44.75
C LEU A 528 -24.54 5.94 43.51
N VAL A 529 -23.55 5.24 42.97
CA VAL A 529 -22.88 5.60 41.70
C VAL A 529 -23.86 5.46 40.52
N ILE A 530 -24.57 4.34 40.41
CA ILE A 530 -25.60 4.11 39.37
C ILE A 530 -26.73 5.13 39.50
N TYR A 531 -27.16 5.48 40.71
CA TYR A 531 -28.13 6.55 40.95
C TYR A 531 -27.59 7.93 40.57
N LYS A 532 -26.31 8.24 40.82
CA LYS A 532 -25.66 9.46 40.32
C LYS A 532 -25.63 9.49 38.80
N ILE A 533 -25.27 8.39 38.14
CA ILE A 533 -25.26 8.27 36.68
C ILE A 533 -26.69 8.44 36.12
N TYR A 534 -27.69 7.81 36.73
CA TYR A 534 -29.10 7.96 36.36
C TYR A 534 -29.61 9.40 36.59
N ALA A 535 -29.26 10.05 37.70
CA ALA A 535 -29.63 11.43 37.99
C ALA A 535 -28.95 12.43 37.03
N LEU A 536 -27.67 12.20 36.67
CA LEU A 536 -26.97 12.96 35.63
C LEU A 536 -27.61 12.75 34.25
N LYS A 537 -27.93 11.49 33.89
CA LYS A 537 -28.59 11.14 32.63
C LYS A 537 -30.01 11.71 32.54
N ARG A 538 -30.74 11.76 33.65
CA ARG A 538 -32.11 12.34 33.75
C ARG A 538 -32.12 13.87 33.86
N ARG A 539 -31.05 14.50 34.36
CA ARG A 539 -30.82 15.95 34.15
C ARG A 539 -30.55 16.24 32.68
N LYS A 540 -29.68 15.47 32.01
CA LYS A 540 -29.45 15.61 30.55
C LYS A 540 -30.67 15.30 29.69
N SER A 541 -31.56 14.38 30.08
CA SER A 541 -32.71 14.00 29.25
C SER A 541 -33.90 14.98 29.28
N HIS A 542 -33.80 16.12 29.98
CA HIS A 542 -34.76 17.22 29.88
C HIS A 542 -34.20 18.41 29.07
N ASP A 543 -33.03 18.22 28.45
CA ASP A 543 -32.24 19.22 27.73
C ASP A 543 -31.71 18.62 26.41
N MET A 544 -32.51 17.74 25.80
CA MET A 544 -32.16 16.89 24.64
C MET A 544 -33.35 16.78 23.66
N ASN A 545 -34.01 17.90 23.38
CA ASN A 545 -35.01 18.01 22.32
C ASN A 545 -35.03 19.42 21.69
N GLU A 546 -33.86 19.96 21.39
CA GLU A 546 -33.68 20.95 20.33
C GLU A 546 -32.62 20.45 19.34
N ASN A 547 -32.50 21.14 18.19
CA ASN A 547 -31.91 20.60 16.98
C ASN A 547 -30.38 20.41 17.03
N MET A 548 -29.84 19.76 15.99
CA MET A 548 -28.41 19.79 15.65
C MET A 548 -27.95 21.24 15.47
N MET A 549 -27.42 21.81 16.54
CA MET A 549 -26.97 23.19 16.68
C MET A 549 -25.61 23.22 17.37
N LEU A 550 -24.90 24.35 17.32
CA LEU A 550 -23.53 24.45 17.82
C LEU A 550 -23.44 24.13 19.33
N ILE A 551 -22.32 23.54 19.73
CA ILE A 551 -21.91 23.43 21.13
C ILE A 551 -22.01 24.82 21.79
N SER A 552 -22.61 24.89 22.98
CA SER A 552 -22.94 26.14 23.66
C SER A 552 -21.71 27.05 23.85
N THR A 553 -21.68 28.15 23.10
CA THR A 553 -20.52 29.05 22.92
C THR A 553 -20.26 29.95 24.14
N ALA A 554 -20.01 29.34 25.31
CA ALA A 554 -19.93 30.06 26.58
C ALA A 554 -18.83 29.56 27.55
N HIS A 555 -18.49 28.26 27.57
CA HIS A 555 -17.68 27.67 28.64
C HIS A 555 -16.57 26.70 28.16
N ASP A 556 -15.93 27.00 27.02
CA ASP A 556 -14.82 26.17 26.48
C ASP A 556 -13.69 25.95 27.49
N GLU A 557 -13.37 26.98 28.30
CA GLU A 557 -12.30 26.94 29.31
C GLU A 557 -12.67 26.13 30.57
N GLU A 558 -13.96 25.87 30.85
CA GLU A 558 -14.39 25.09 32.03
C GLU A 558 -14.20 23.58 31.85
N ASN A 559 -14.01 23.11 30.62
CA ASN A 559 -13.80 21.69 30.30
C ASN A 559 -12.33 21.25 30.40
N LEU A 560 -11.40 22.21 30.54
CA LEU A 560 -9.98 21.93 30.70
C LEU A 560 -9.68 21.31 32.06
N MET A 561 -8.84 20.27 32.06
CA MET A 561 -8.33 19.67 33.29
C MET A 561 -7.17 20.48 33.86
N ARG A 562 -6.99 20.40 35.17
CA ARG A 562 -5.78 20.87 35.86
C ARG A 562 -4.76 19.74 35.85
N VAL A 563 -3.93 19.72 34.81
CA VAL A 563 -2.73 18.89 34.76
C VAL A 563 -1.58 19.71 35.34
N GLU A 564 -0.77 19.12 36.22
CA GLU A 564 0.42 19.77 36.77
C GLU A 564 1.64 19.49 35.87
N PRO A 565 2.55 20.48 35.69
CA PRO A 565 3.80 20.28 34.96
C PRO A 565 4.63 19.14 35.55
N ILE A 566 5.23 18.33 34.69
CA ILE A 566 5.96 17.11 35.06
C ILE A 566 7.46 17.44 35.14
N ALA A 567 8.08 17.24 36.31
CA ALA A 567 9.53 17.41 36.49
C ALA A 567 10.32 16.25 35.87
N ALA A 568 11.56 16.52 35.45
CA ALA A 568 12.46 15.59 34.75
C ALA A 568 12.64 14.25 35.48
N GLU A 569 12.82 14.28 36.81
CA GLU A 569 13.06 13.10 37.63
C GLU A 569 11.88 12.12 37.69
N VAL A 570 10.65 12.62 37.51
CA VAL A 570 9.41 11.80 37.51
C VAL A 570 8.82 11.60 36.11
N LEU A 571 9.47 12.10 35.06
CA LEU A 571 8.92 12.10 33.69
C LEU A 571 8.66 10.68 33.17
N LEU A 572 9.60 9.75 33.39
CA LEU A 572 9.47 8.33 33.01
C LEU A 572 8.38 7.60 33.80
N GLU A 573 8.26 7.85 35.11
CA GLU A 573 7.21 7.22 35.94
C GLU A 573 5.84 7.77 35.54
N SER A 574 5.72 9.09 35.37
CA SER A 574 4.49 9.75 34.94
C SER A 574 4.04 9.24 33.56
N TYR A 575 4.96 9.05 32.62
CA TYR A 575 4.69 8.43 31.31
C TYR A 575 4.18 6.99 31.45
N LYS A 576 4.90 6.11 32.17
CA LYS A 576 4.47 4.72 32.41
C LYS A 576 3.09 4.65 33.07
N ARG A 577 2.84 5.50 34.06
CA ARG A 577 1.56 5.64 34.76
C ARG A 577 0.43 6.14 33.85
N LYS A 578 0.70 7.08 32.93
CA LYS A 578 -0.31 7.58 31.96
C LYS A 578 -0.60 6.57 30.84
N LEU A 579 0.39 5.76 30.45
CA LEU A 579 0.29 4.72 29.41
C LEU A 579 -0.41 3.44 29.89
N ALA A 580 -0.43 3.18 31.20
CA ALA A 580 -1.19 2.09 31.81
C ALA A 580 -2.70 2.17 31.51
N ASP A 581 -3.41 1.05 31.67
CA ASP A 581 -4.83 0.89 31.32
C ASP A 581 -5.12 1.36 29.87
N GLU A 582 -4.42 0.82 28.88
CA GLU A 582 -4.60 1.17 27.44
C GLU A 582 -4.47 2.69 27.16
N GLY A 583 -3.60 3.39 27.89
CA GLY A 583 -3.39 4.83 27.73
C GLY A 583 -4.53 5.71 28.24
N ARG A 584 -5.51 5.15 28.99
CA ARG A 584 -6.76 5.84 29.39
C ARG A 584 -6.57 7.21 30.06
N LEU A 585 -5.42 7.48 30.69
CA LEU A 585 -5.11 8.81 31.24
C LEU A 585 -4.64 9.80 30.16
N PHE A 586 -3.84 9.37 29.18
CA PHE A 586 -3.55 10.17 27.98
C PHE A 586 -4.82 10.48 27.19
N LEU A 587 -5.71 9.49 27.02
CA LEU A 587 -7.00 9.67 26.36
C LEU A 587 -7.84 10.74 27.06
N ALA A 588 -7.92 10.70 28.40
CA ALA A 588 -8.67 11.67 29.19
C ALA A 588 -8.08 13.09 29.09
N GLU A 589 -6.75 13.24 29.14
CA GLU A 589 -6.08 14.50 28.88
C GLU A 589 -6.40 15.02 27.47
N PHE A 590 -6.11 14.22 26.44
CA PHE A 590 -6.29 14.62 25.05
C PHE A 590 -7.74 14.99 24.69
N GLN A 591 -8.72 14.27 25.23
CA GLN A 591 -10.15 14.55 25.02
C GLN A 591 -10.65 15.79 25.77
N SER A 592 -10.03 16.18 26.90
CA SER A 592 -10.42 17.38 27.64
C SER A 592 -10.05 18.69 26.95
N ILE A 593 -9.04 18.67 26.05
CA ILE A 593 -8.63 19.83 25.28
C ILE A 593 -9.63 20.06 24.13
N PRO A 594 -10.29 21.24 24.03
CA PRO A 594 -11.18 21.56 22.91
C PRO A 594 -10.50 21.37 21.54
N ARG A 595 -11.27 20.93 20.54
CA ARG A 595 -10.78 20.81 19.14
C ARG A 595 -10.61 22.17 18.48
N ILE A 596 -11.54 23.09 18.76
CA ILE A 596 -11.58 24.48 18.30
C ILE A 596 -12.06 25.31 19.50
N PHE A 597 -11.44 26.46 19.75
CA PHE A 597 -11.89 27.40 20.79
C PHE A 597 -12.83 28.43 20.16
N SER A 598 -14.11 28.39 20.52
CA SER A 598 -15.21 29.11 19.84
C SER A 598 -15.10 30.64 19.89
N ARG A 599 -14.35 31.19 20.85
CA ARG A 599 -14.08 32.63 20.97
C ARG A 599 -13.19 33.19 19.85
N HIS A 600 -12.39 32.36 19.18
CA HIS A 600 -11.45 32.82 18.17
C HIS A 600 -12.11 32.78 16.78
N LEU A 601 -12.20 33.94 16.14
CA LEU A 601 -12.89 34.12 14.87
C LEU A 601 -12.08 33.54 13.70
N VAL A 602 -12.78 33.15 12.63
CA VAL A 602 -12.23 32.59 11.37
C VAL A 602 -12.92 33.21 10.14
N LYS A 603 -13.23 34.50 10.20
CA LYS A 603 -13.98 35.24 9.17
C LYS A 603 -13.19 35.35 7.88
N GLU A 604 -11.91 35.72 7.97
CA GLU A 604 -11.08 35.99 6.78
C GLU A 604 -10.81 34.71 5.98
N ALA A 605 -10.64 33.59 6.67
CA ALA A 605 -10.52 32.26 6.06
C ALA A 605 -11.78 31.78 5.33
N LYS A 606 -12.95 32.38 5.64
CA LYS A 606 -14.27 32.05 5.06
C LYS A 606 -14.74 33.08 4.01
N ASN A 607 -13.98 34.13 3.73
CA ASN A 607 -14.31 35.07 2.66
C ASN A 607 -14.29 34.34 1.29
N PRO A 608 -15.22 34.60 0.35
CA PRO A 608 -15.35 33.81 -0.89
C PRO A 608 -14.11 33.77 -1.78
N CYS A 609 -13.23 34.78 -1.71
CA CYS A 609 -11.94 34.80 -2.40
C CYS A 609 -10.88 33.89 -1.77
N ASN A 610 -11.06 33.51 -0.50
CA ASN A 610 -10.08 32.81 0.32
C ASN A 610 -10.44 31.33 0.52
N VAL A 611 -11.73 30.98 0.43
CA VAL A 611 -12.21 29.58 0.49
C VAL A 611 -11.45 28.65 -0.47
N PRO A 612 -11.20 28.98 -1.76
CA PRO A 612 -10.44 28.10 -2.67
C PRO A 612 -8.96 27.90 -2.30
N LYS A 613 -8.39 28.80 -1.48
CA LYS A 613 -7.01 28.69 -0.98
C LYS A 613 -6.88 27.68 0.17
N ASN A 614 -7.97 27.23 0.78
CA ASN A 614 -7.92 26.23 1.86
C ASN A 614 -7.88 24.81 1.29
N ARG A 615 -6.96 23.97 1.80
CA ARG A 615 -6.89 22.53 1.48
C ARG A 615 -8.01 21.72 2.17
N TYR A 616 -8.47 22.18 3.32
CA TYR A 616 -9.56 21.57 4.10
C TYR A 616 -10.53 22.66 4.58
N VAL A 617 -11.83 22.38 4.55
CA VAL A 617 -12.90 23.37 4.85
C VAL A 617 -13.09 23.63 6.35
N ASP A 618 -12.59 22.74 7.19
CA ASP A 618 -12.68 22.73 8.65
C ASP A 618 -11.37 23.14 9.34
N ILE A 619 -10.22 23.12 8.64
CA ILE A 619 -8.91 23.52 9.15
C ILE A 619 -8.59 24.95 8.71
N LEU A 620 -8.94 25.93 9.55
CA LEU A 620 -8.85 27.36 9.23
C LEU A 620 -8.03 28.11 10.30
N PRO A 621 -7.15 29.05 9.93
CA PRO A 621 -6.41 29.88 10.89
C PRO A 621 -7.36 30.87 11.56
N TYR A 622 -7.10 31.20 12.83
CA TYR A 622 -7.85 32.25 13.51
C TYR A 622 -7.45 33.65 13.02
N ASP A 623 -8.41 34.57 12.91
CA ASP A 623 -8.23 35.90 12.33
C ASP A 623 -7.16 36.75 13.04
N TYR A 624 -6.91 36.50 14.33
CA TYR A 624 -6.07 37.33 15.19
C TYR A 624 -4.55 37.06 15.06
N ASN A 625 -4.17 35.87 14.58
CA ASN A 625 -2.77 35.45 14.42
C ASN A 625 -2.51 34.71 13.08
N ARG A 626 -3.45 34.76 12.13
CA ARG A 626 -3.18 34.36 10.75
C ARG A 626 -2.02 35.17 10.18
N VAL A 627 -1.24 34.56 9.29
CA VAL A 627 -0.29 35.33 8.47
C VAL A 627 -1.08 36.17 7.45
N GLN A 628 -0.59 37.37 7.17
CA GLN A 628 -1.21 38.33 6.24
C GLN A 628 -0.20 38.64 5.13
N LEU A 629 -0.63 38.68 3.88
CA LEU A 629 0.23 38.88 2.71
C LEU A 629 -0.02 40.23 2.04
N THR A 630 1.06 40.89 1.64
CA THR A 630 1.05 42.23 1.04
C THR A 630 0.38 42.16 -0.34
N THR A 631 -0.86 42.63 -0.43
CA THR A 631 -1.75 42.41 -1.59
C THR A 631 -1.39 43.34 -2.75
N GLY A 632 -0.35 42.99 -3.50
CA GLY A 632 0.19 43.77 -4.61
C GLY A 632 -0.75 43.90 -5.82
N ASN A 633 -1.77 44.76 -5.69
CA ASN A 633 -2.86 45.12 -6.63
C ASN A 633 -4.12 44.21 -6.60
N GLY A 634 -4.37 43.50 -5.49
CA GLY A 634 -5.57 42.66 -5.30
C GLY A 634 -6.82 43.42 -4.84
N LYS A 635 -7.99 42.75 -4.86
CA LYS A 635 -9.18 43.21 -4.12
C LYS A 635 -8.92 43.16 -2.61
N ALA A 636 -9.55 44.06 -1.85
CA ALA A 636 -9.51 44.02 -0.39
C ALA A 636 -10.08 42.68 0.14
N GLY A 637 -9.40 42.09 1.14
CA GLY A 637 -9.71 40.78 1.70
C GLY A 637 -9.03 39.57 1.01
N CYS A 638 -8.19 39.80 0.00
CA CYS A 638 -7.40 38.74 -0.66
C CYS A 638 -5.99 38.53 -0.09
N ASP A 639 -5.64 39.19 1.03
CA ASP A 639 -4.36 39.15 1.76
C ASP A 639 -4.11 37.83 2.53
N TYR A 640 -4.80 36.76 2.15
CA TYR A 640 -4.93 35.53 2.93
C TYR A 640 -4.03 34.40 2.43
N ILE A 641 -3.40 33.71 3.39
CA ILE A 641 -2.86 32.35 3.29
C ILE A 641 -3.34 31.54 4.50
N ASN A 642 -3.54 30.22 4.34
CA ASN A 642 -3.88 29.34 5.46
C ASN A 642 -2.62 28.99 6.28
N ALA A 643 -2.20 29.94 7.10
CA ALA A 643 -1.09 29.80 8.04
C ALA A 643 -1.32 30.66 9.29
N SER A 644 -0.75 30.24 10.43
CA SER A 644 -0.85 30.91 11.73
C SER A 644 0.53 31.10 12.35
N PHE A 645 0.79 32.26 12.96
CA PHE A 645 1.93 32.40 13.87
C PHE A 645 1.69 31.59 15.15
N ILE A 646 2.70 30.84 15.58
CA ILE A 646 2.72 30.00 16.78
C ILE A 646 3.92 30.42 17.65
N ASP A 647 3.73 30.51 18.96
CA ASP A 647 4.82 30.82 19.88
C ASP A 647 5.67 29.58 20.17
N GLY A 648 6.95 29.78 20.48
CA GLY A 648 7.83 28.77 21.09
C GLY A 648 7.73 28.77 22.61
N TYR A 649 8.69 28.13 23.29
CA TYR A 649 8.66 28.05 24.74
C TYR A 649 8.83 29.42 25.43
N LYS A 650 9.77 30.24 24.94
CA LYS A 650 10.06 31.60 25.43
C LYS A 650 10.01 32.68 24.33
N GLU A 651 9.84 32.28 23.07
CA GLU A 651 9.90 33.18 21.91
C GLU A 651 8.52 33.31 21.25
N ALA A 652 7.93 34.52 21.32
CA ALA A 652 6.64 34.78 20.67
C ALA A 652 6.79 34.75 19.14
N LYS A 653 5.84 34.08 18.46
CA LYS A 653 5.84 33.84 17.00
C LYS A 653 7.05 33.08 16.43
N LYS A 654 7.80 32.30 17.22
CA LYS A 654 8.95 31.48 16.75
C LYS A 654 8.67 30.67 15.47
N TYR A 655 7.44 30.22 15.28
CA TYR A 655 7.04 29.41 14.12
C TYR A 655 5.86 29.97 13.34
N ILE A 656 5.74 29.55 12.08
CA ILE A 656 4.52 29.61 11.30
C ILE A 656 4.03 28.18 11.05
N ALA A 657 2.85 27.84 11.57
CA ALA A 657 2.16 26.60 11.22
C ALA A 657 1.28 26.83 9.98
N ALA A 658 1.69 26.28 8.84
CA ALA A 658 1.01 26.45 7.54
C ALA A 658 0.39 25.14 7.04
N GLN A 659 -0.66 25.22 6.22
CA GLN A 659 -1.06 24.07 5.40
C GLN A 659 0.04 23.76 4.36
N GLY A 660 0.11 22.52 3.88
CA GLY A 660 0.88 22.19 2.68
C GLY A 660 0.26 22.86 1.47
N PRO A 661 1.00 23.71 0.71
CA PRO A 661 0.43 24.47 -0.39
C PRO A 661 -0.31 23.58 -1.39
N LYS A 662 -1.44 24.09 -1.88
CA LYS A 662 -2.05 23.65 -3.14
C LYS A 662 -1.35 24.37 -4.30
N ASP A 663 -1.48 23.84 -5.50
CA ASP A 663 -0.89 24.36 -6.73
C ASP A 663 -1.23 25.84 -6.96
N GLU A 664 -2.48 26.24 -6.72
CA GLU A 664 -2.95 27.63 -6.86
C GLU A 664 -2.54 28.54 -5.69
N THR A 665 -1.76 28.03 -4.74
CA THR A 665 -1.27 28.75 -3.55
C THR A 665 0.25 28.68 -3.38
N VAL A 666 1.00 28.06 -4.30
CA VAL A 666 2.47 27.99 -4.25
C VAL A 666 3.11 29.39 -4.26
N SER A 667 2.58 30.32 -5.06
CA SER A 667 3.01 31.73 -5.07
C SER A 667 2.73 32.43 -3.73
N ASP A 668 1.56 32.21 -3.12
CA ASP A 668 1.24 32.74 -1.79
C ASP A 668 2.19 32.19 -0.72
N PHE A 669 2.58 30.91 -0.81
CA PHE A 669 3.52 30.29 0.12
C PHE A 669 4.93 30.88 -0.01
N TRP A 670 5.46 31.06 -1.23
CA TRP A 670 6.74 31.73 -1.42
C TRP A 670 6.71 33.22 -1.06
N ARG A 671 5.58 33.89 -1.28
CA ARG A 671 5.32 35.26 -0.79
C ARG A 671 5.34 35.32 0.75
N MET A 672 4.77 34.32 1.43
CA MET A 672 4.84 34.20 2.89
C MET A 672 6.30 34.06 3.37
N VAL A 673 7.06 33.12 2.79
CA VAL A 673 8.48 32.90 3.14
C VAL A 673 9.31 34.19 2.92
N TRP A 674 9.03 34.92 1.83
CA TRP A 674 9.69 36.18 1.52
C TRP A 674 9.32 37.31 2.49
N GLU A 675 8.03 37.58 2.69
CA GLU A 675 7.56 38.69 3.53
C GLU A 675 7.89 38.49 5.01
N GLN A 676 7.87 37.24 5.51
CA GLN A 676 8.21 36.92 6.90
C GLN A 676 9.71 36.67 7.12
N GLN A 677 10.53 36.76 6.06
CA GLN A 677 11.99 36.57 6.12
C GLN A 677 12.44 35.17 6.62
N SER A 678 11.62 34.14 6.42
CA SER A 678 11.89 32.78 6.90
C SER A 678 13.05 32.12 6.15
N SER A 679 14.15 31.82 6.84
CA SER A 679 15.30 31.07 6.29
C SER A 679 15.16 29.55 6.37
N ILE A 680 14.20 29.03 7.13
CA ILE A 680 14.06 27.58 7.39
C ILE A 680 12.61 27.14 7.11
N ILE A 681 12.47 26.05 6.36
CA ILE A 681 11.19 25.37 6.11
C ILE A 681 11.30 23.90 6.54
N VAL A 682 10.35 23.42 7.34
CA VAL A 682 10.27 22.06 7.86
C VAL A 682 8.98 21.40 7.36
N MET A 683 9.12 20.48 6.40
CA MET A 683 8.04 19.73 5.78
C MET A 683 7.93 18.33 6.40
N VAL A 684 6.95 18.09 7.27
CA VAL A 684 6.73 16.78 7.93
C VAL A 684 5.64 15.96 7.21
N THR A 685 5.81 15.76 5.91
CA THR A 685 4.90 15.00 5.03
C THR A 685 5.59 14.67 3.69
N ARG A 686 5.17 13.60 3.01
CA ARG A 686 5.48 13.39 1.58
C ARG A 686 4.48 14.20 0.74
N CYS A 687 4.77 14.47 -0.55
CA CYS A 687 3.81 15.16 -1.42
C CYS A 687 2.53 14.33 -1.61
N GLU A 688 2.69 13.01 -1.67
CA GLU A 688 1.63 12.01 -1.82
C GLU A 688 1.88 10.87 -0.83
N GLU A 689 0.82 10.40 -0.17
CA GLU A 689 0.84 9.22 0.70
C GLU A 689 -0.53 8.52 0.49
N GLY A 690 -0.56 7.19 0.34
CA GLY A 690 -1.80 6.43 0.09
C GLY A 690 -2.54 6.81 -1.20
N ASN A 691 -1.80 7.11 -2.29
CA ASN A 691 -2.34 7.63 -3.57
C ASN A 691 -3.23 8.88 -3.40
N ARG A 692 -2.85 9.77 -2.46
CA ARG A 692 -3.54 11.05 -2.17
C ARG A 692 -2.55 12.18 -1.99
N ALA A 693 -2.66 13.21 -2.84
CA ALA A 693 -1.86 14.43 -2.77
C ALA A 693 -2.08 15.21 -1.44
N LYS A 694 -1.11 15.10 -0.52
CA LYS A 694 -1.04 15.81 0.76
C LYS A 694 -0.51 17.23 0.60
N CYS A 695 0.43 17.43 -0.31
CA CYS A 695 1.09 18.71 -0.57
C CYS A 695 1.47 18.80 -2.05
N ALA A 696 1.28 19.97 -2.68
CA ALA A 696 1.89 20.21 -3.99
C ALA A 696 3.42 20.31 -3.83
N GLN A 697 4.18 19.86 -4.84
CA GLN A 697 5.60 20.16 -4.90
C GLN A 697 5.78 21.66 -5.21
N TYR A 698 6.44 22.38 -4.31
CA TYR A 698 6.62 23.84 -4.41
C TYR A 698 8.08 24.25 -4.61
N TRP A 699 8.97 23.29 -4.89
CA TRP A 699 10.39 23.49 -5.16
C TRP A 699 10.78 22.83 -6.50
N PRO A 700 11.83 23.32 -7.18
CA PRO A 700 12.25 22.77 -8.48
C PRO A 700 12.71 21.32 -8.36
N SER A 701 12.43 20.49 -9.36
CA SER A 701 12.89 19.08 -9.39
C SER A 701 14.40 18.98 -9.71
N PRO A 702 15.07 17.84 -9.44
CA PRO A 702 16.51 17.67 -9.69
C PRO A 702 16.90 17.86 -11.16
N GLU A 703 16.01 17.52 -12.09
CA GLU A 703 16.21 17.70 -13.55
C GLU A 703 16.06 19.16 -14.00
N ARG A 704 15.60 20.03 -13.10
CA ARG A 704 15.14 21.39 -13.40
C ARG A 704 15.56 22.36 -12.29
N GLU A 705 16.87 22.62 -12.18
CA GLU A 705 17.51 23.45 -11.14
C GLU A 705 16.80 24.76 -10.74
N THR A 706 15.96 25.35 -11.59
CA THR A 706 15.27 26.61 -11.28
C THR A 706 13.84 26.61 -11.80
N GLU A 707 12.92 27.01 -10.93
CA GLU A 707 11.49 27.16 -11.23
C GLU A 707 10.97 28.55 -10.86
N ILE A 708 9.82 28.91 -11.42
CA ILE A 708 9.28 30.26 -11.41
C ILE A 708 7.82 30.21 -10.95
N PHE A 709 7.59 30.69 -9.73
CA PHE A 709 6.27 30.80 -9.11
C PHE A 709 5.84 32.27 -9.11
N GLU A 710 5.20 32.69 -10.22
CA GLU A 710 4.83 34.09 -10.51
C GLU A 710 6.00 35.08 -10.44
N GLU A 711 6.08 35.90 -9.38
CA GLU A 711 7.20 36.81 -9.11
C GLU A 711 8.43 36.14 -8.48
N PHE A 712 8.28 34.97 -7.85
CA PHE A 712 9.38 34.29 -7.17
C PHE A 712 10.13 33.37 -8.11
N ILE A 713 11.45 33.49 -8.12
CA ILE A 713 12.36 32.54 -8.74
C ILE A 713 12.95 31.72 -7.59
N VAL A 714 12.79 30.40 -7.67
CA VAL A 714 13.36 29.45 -6.71
C VAL A 714 14.39 28.62 -7.48
N LYS A 715 15.66 28.69 -7.06
CA LYS A 715 16.72 27.81 -7.54
C LYS A 715 17.08 26.78 -6.48
N LEU A 716 17.20 25.51 -6.88
CA LEU A 716 17.87 24.47 -6.12
C LEU A 716 19.38 24.66 -6.24
N ASN A 717 20.07 24.91 -5.12
CA ASN A 717 21.53 25.02 -5.08
C ASN A 717 22.18 23.65 -4.86
N SER A 718 21.59 22.83 -3.98
CA SER A 718 21.99 21.45 -3.70
C SER A 718 20.86 20.70 -2.99
N GLU A 719 20.85 19.37 -3.14
CA GLU A 719 19.97 18.44 -2.45
C GLU A 719 20.82 17.33 -1.81
N GLY A 720 20.51 16.99 -0.57
CA GLY A 720 21.12 15.89 0.17
C GLY A 720 20.04 14.93 0.66
N HIS A 721 20.07 13.70 0.16
CA HIS A 721 19.17 12.63 0.60
C HIS A 721 19.81 11.87 1.77
N PHE A 722 19.02 11.73 2.84
CA PHE A 722 19.31 10.91 4.01
C PHE A 722 18.08 10.01 4.24
N PRO A 723 18.18 8.97 5.08
CA PRO A 723 17.10 7.97 5.23
C PRO A 723 15.80 8.60 5.73
N ASP A 724 15.89 9.36 6.82
CA ASP A 724 14.72 9.95 7.48
C ASP A 724 14.27 11.28 6.87
N TYR A 725 15.13 11.94 6.10
CA TYR A 725 14.87 13.29 5.62
C TYR A 725 15.70 13.64 4.37
N THR A 726 15.20 14.60 3.59
CA THR A 726 15.94 15.24 2.51
C THR A 726 16.13 16.72 2.79
N ILE A 727 17.37 17.22 2.69
CA ILE A 727 17.71 18.64 2.84
C ILE A 727 17.90 19.25 1.46
N ARG A 728 17.27 20.40 1.21
CA ARG A 728 17.42 21.22 0.01
C ARG A 728 17.90 22.61 0.40
N HIS A 729 18.99 23.07 -0.20
CA HIS A 729 19.41 24.45 -0.08
C HIS A 729 18.90 25.23 -1.30
N LEU A 730 18.06 26.24 -1.04
CA LEU A 730 17.32 26.97 -2.06
C LEU A 730 17.76 28.44 -2.09
N SER A 731 17.88 29.01 -3.29
CA SER A 731 17.99 30.44 -3.53
C SER A 731 16.63 31.00 -3.93
N LEU A 732 16.07 31.90 -3.10
CA LEU A 732 14.80 32.60 -3.35
C LEU A 732 15.06 34.04 -3.79
N THR A 733 14.58 34.43 -4.96
CA THR A 733 14.71 35.79 -5.51
C THR A 733 13.34 36.33 -5.97
N ASN A 734 12.95 37.51 -5.49
CA ASN A 734 11.75 38.21 -5.93
C ASN A 734 12.05 39.08 -7.18
N LYS A 735 11.44 38.80 -8.33
CA LYS A 735 11.59 39.61 -9.57
C LYS A 735 11.22 41.08 -9.42
N ARG A 736 10.36 41.42 -8.46
CA ARG A 736 9.90 42.79 -8.20
C ARG A 736 10.97 43.62 -7.46
N GLU A 737 11.91 42.98 -6.78
CA GLU A 737 12.99 43.60 -6.01
C GLU A 737 14.35 43.34 -6.67
N LYS A 738 15.04 44.40 -7.08
CA LYS A 738 16.41 44.26 -7.62
C LYS A 738 17.41 44.04 -6.48
N SER A 739 18.38 43.15 -6.73
CA SER A 739 19.54 42.82 -5.88
C SER A 739 19.27 42.18 -4.51
N SER A 740 18.17 41.44 -4.35
CA SER A 740 17.94 40.59 -3.17
C SER A 740 17.73 39.12 -3.56
N ASN A 741 18.72 38.27 -3.27
CA ASN A 741 18.58 36.82 -3.18
C ASN A 741 18.62 36.42 -1.70
N ARG A 742 17.88 35.39 -1.30
CA ARG A 742 17.85 34.87 0.08
C ARG A 742 18.05 33.36 0.07
N GLU A 743 18.90 32.88 0.95
CA GLU A 743 19.07 31.45 1.17
C GLU A 743 17.95 30.92 2.09
N VAL A 744 17.36 29.79 1.67
CA VAL A 744 16.31 29.08 2.41
C VAL A 744 16.70 27.60 2.48
N THR A 745 16.85 27.07 3.69
CA THR A 745 17.06 25.65 3.93
C THR A 745 15.72 24.96 4.13
N HIS A 746 15.39 24.04 3.24
CA HIS A 746 14.16 23.24 3.28
C HIS A 746 14.50 21.81 3.67
N ILE A 747 14.02 21.34 4.83
CA ILE A 747 14.15 19.94 5.26
C ILE A 747 12.79 19.24 5.20
N GLN A 748 12.76 18.10 4.51
CA GLN A 748 11.57 17.26 4.38
C GLN A 748 11.78 15.96 5.16
N PHE A 749 10.94 15.68 6.15
CA PHE A 749 10.96 14.43 6.91
C PHE A 749 10.11 13.36 6.22
N MET A 750 10.72 12.22 5.93
CA MET A 750 10.19 11.14 5.09
C MET A 750 9.73 9.92 5.90
N SER A 751 10.28 9.71 7.11
CA SER A 751 9.96 8.61 8.04
C SER A 751 8.71 8.84 8.90
N TRP A 752 7.66 9.49 8.36
CA TRP A 752 6.35 9.56 9.01
C TRP A 752 5.30 8.81 8.16
N PRO A 753 4.72 7.69 8.64
CA PRO A 753 3.69 6.94 7.91
C PRO A 753 2.38 7.74 7.76
N ASP A 754 1.56 7.41 6.76
CA ASP A 754 0.23 8.02 6.56
C ASP A 754 -0.69 7.73 7.77
N HIS A 755 -0.58 6.51 8.32
CA HIS A 755 -1.34 6.06 9.48
C HIS A 755 -0.41 5.92 10.69
N GLY A 756 -0.86 6.42 11.85
CA GLY A 756 -0.07 6.40 13.10
C GLY A 756 1.03 7.46 13.22
N VAL A 757 2.19 7.02 13.73
CA VAL A 757 3.35 7.82 14.15
C VAL A 757 4.66 7.05 13.87
N PRO A 758 5.83 7.71 13.76
CA PRO A 758 7.11 7.01 13.63
C PRO A 758 7.36 6.04 14.80
N GLY A 759 7.88 4.84 14.51
CA GLY A 759 8.11 3.79 15.51
C GLY A 759 9.17 4.12 16.56
N GLU A 760 10.16 4.95 16.20
CA GLU A 760 11.19 5.46 17.10
C GLU A 760 11.06 6.97 17.31
N ALA A 761 10.91 7.40 18.56
CA ALA A 761 10.76 8.82 18.90
C ALA A 761 12.06 9.62 18.65
N HIS A 762 13.23 8.97 18.68
CA HIS A 762 14.52 9.59 18.36
C HIS A 762 14.52 10.27 16.98
N LEU A 763 13.79 9.77 15.98
CA LEU A 763 13.82 10.33 14.62
C LEU A 763 13.35 11.81 14.59
N LEU A 764 12.42 12.18 15.47
CA LEU A 764 11.98 13.57 15.61
C LEU A 764 12.94 14.41 16.47
N LEU A 765 13.70 13.80 17.38
CA LEU A 765 14.82 14.47 18.07
C LEU A 765 15.97 14.74 17.10
N LYS A 766 16.32 13.78 16.23
CA LYS A 766 17.30 13.95 15.13
C LYS A 766 16.86 15.07 14.17
N LEU A 767 15.58 15.09 13.77
CA LEU A 767 15.01 16.19 12.99
C LEU A 767 15.15 17.55 13.72
N ARG A 768 14.89 17.62 15.03
CA ARG A 768 15.12 18.82 15.83
C ARG A 768 16.59 19.25 15.82
N ARG A 769 17.54 18.34 16.08
CA ARG A 769 18.98 18.65 16.04
C ARG A 769 19.40 19.23 14.69
N ARG A 770 18.95 18.64 13.57
CA ARG A 770 19.24 19.15 12.22
C ARG A 770 18.64 20.54 11.97
N VAL A 771 17.39 20.78 12.37
CA VAL A 771 16.73 22.09 12.22
C VAL A 771 17.43 23.17 13.06
N ASN A 772 17.77 22.87 14.32
CA ASN A 772 18.38 23.83 15.23
C ASN A 772 19.86 24.11 14.90
N ALA A 773 20.51 23.23 14.13
CA ALA A 773 21.83 23.47 13.54
C ALA A 773 21.82 24.39 12.29
N PHE A 774 20.65 24.69 11.71
CA PHE A 774 20.57 25.58 10.54
C PHE A 774 20.64 27.06 10.92
N LYS A 775 21.33 27.86 10.07
CA LYS A 775 21.47 29.30 10.25
C LYS A 775 20.16 30.02 9.91
N ASN A 776 19.44 30.52 10.92
CA ASN A 776 18.30 31.41 10.72
C ASN A 776 18.79 32.85 10.43
N PHE A 777 19.31 33.08 9.22
CA PHE A 777 20.05 34.28 8.83
C PHE A 777 19.33 35.62 9.05
N PHE A 778 17.99 35.64 9.00
CA PHE A 778 17.19 36.87 9.16
C PHE A 778 16.40 36.93 10.48
N SER A 779 16.58 35.94 11.37
CA SER A 779 15.76 35.76 12.59
C SER A 779 14.25 35.73 12.30
N GLY A 780 13.85 35.25 11.12
CA GLY A 780 12.45 35.06 10.74
C GLY A 780 11.88 33.78 11.35
N PRO A 781 10.54 33.65 11.45
CA PRO A 781 9.92 32.46 12.01
C PRO A 781 10.16 31.24 11.14
N ILE A 782 10.34 30.08 11.77
CA ILE A 782 10.51 28.79 11.06
C ILE A 782 9.14 28.37 10.48
N VAL A 783 9.08 28.12 9.18
CA VAL A 783 7.83 27.67 8.53
C VAL A 783 7.72 26.15 8.66
N ILE A 784 6.67 25.67 9.30
CA ILE A 784 6.46 24.24 9.58
C ILE A 784 5.11 23.83 9.00
N HIS A 785 5.09 22.79 8.16
CA HIS A 785 3.86 22.31 7.52
C HIS A 785 3.81 20.79 7.36
N CYS A 786 2.59 20.28 7.16
CA CYS A 786 2.31 18.94 6.68
C CYS A 786 1.27 19.06 5.55
N SER A 787 0.23 18.23 5.51
CA SER A 787 -0.96 18.50 4.68
C SER A 787 -1.82 19.64 5.25
N ALA A 788 -2.38 19.47 6.45
CA ALA A 788 -3.30 20.42 7.07
C ALA A 788 -2.61 21.51 7.94
N GLY A 789 -1.35 21.29 8.31
CA GLY A 789 -0.61 22.20 9.19
C GLY A 789 -1.06 22.16 10.65
N VAL A 790 -1.58 21.02 11.15
CA VAL A 790 -2.11 20.90 12.52
C VAL A 790 -1.69 19.64 13.26
N GLY A 791 -1.76 18.46 12.62
CA GLY A 791 -1.35 17.17 13.22
C GLY A 791 0.16 17.06 13.43
N ARG A 792 0.87 16.45 12.47
CA ARG A 792 2.33 16.29 12.49
C ARG A 792 3.08 17.60 12.79
N THR A 793 2.63 18.73 12.21
CA THR A 793 3.13 20.08 12.49
C THR A 793 3.03 20.47 13.96
N GLY A 794 1.87 20.28 14.60
CA GLY A 794 1.66 20.58 16.01
C GLY A 794 2.44 19.63 16.93
N THR A 795 2.63 18.38 16.52
CA THR A 795 3.47 17.42 17.25
C THR A 795 4.94 17.82 17.23
N TYR A 796 5.50 18.18 16.07
CA TYR A 796 6.89 18.62 15.97
C TYR A 796 7.16 19.91 16.76
N ILE A 797 6.26 20.92 16.66
CA ILE A 797 6.31 22.13 17.49
C ILE A 797 6.17 21.80 18.98
N GLY A 798 5.29 20.84 19.32
CA GLY A 798 5.10 20.33 20.67
C GLY A 798 6.36 19.68 21.25
N ILE A 799 7.14 18.97 20.42
CA ILE A 799 8.43 18.40 20.82
C ILE A 799 9.47 19.50 21.00
N ASP A 800 9.71 20.36 19.99
CA ASP A 800 10.78 21.36 20.06
C ASP A 800 10.64 22.31 21.26
N ALA A 801 9.45 22.86 21.50
CA ALA A 801 9.23 23.79 22.61
C ALA A 801 9.17 23.10 23.99
N MET A 802 8.72 21.84 24.08
CA MET A 802 8.79 21.11 25.37
C MET A 802 10.19 20.57 25.67
N MET A 803 11.02 20.33 24.65
CA MET A 803 12.46 20.12 24.81
C MET A 803 13.12 21.40 25.35
N GLU A 804 12.85 22.57 24.76
CA GLU A 804 13.32 23.87 25.30
C GLU A 804 12.87 24.11 26.76
N GLY A 805 11.66 23.65 27.13
CA GLY A 805 11.17 23.70 28.50
C GLY A 805 11.91 22.77 29.46
N LEU A 806 12.16 21.53 29.03
CA LEU A 806 12.94 20.55 29.79
C LEU A 806 14.39 21.03 30.00
N GLU A 807 15.02 21.52 28.93
CA GLU A 807 16.38 22.08 28.92
C GLU A 807 16.52 23.32 29.81
N ALA A 808 15.53 24.22 29.82
CA ALA A 808 15.63 25.51 30.49
C ALA A 808 15.02 25.56 31.90
N GLU A 809 14.19 24.60 32.30
CA GLU A 809 13.50 24.59 33.60
C GLU A 809 13.39 23.19 34.28
N GLY A 810 13.92 22.13 33.68
CA GLY A 810 13.87 20.77 34.24
C GLY A 810 12.46 20.19 34.37
N ARG A 811 11.48 20.74 33.62
CA ARG A 811 10.05 20.38 33.73
C ARG A 811 9.31 20.66 32.42
N VAL A 812 8.22 19.94 32.17
CA VAL A 812 7.41 20.06 30.94
C VAL A 812 5.91 20.15 31.24
N ASP A 813 5.20 20.99 30.47
CA ASP A 813 3.73 21.09 30.50
C ASP A 813 3.15 20.86 29.11
N VAL A 814 3.24 19.62 28.64
CA VAL A 814 2.71 19.20 27.33
C VAL A 814 1.20 19.49 27.22
N TYR A 815 0.47 19.41 28.34
CA TYR A 815 -0.96 19.69 28.36
C TYR A 815 -1.25 21.18 28.12
N GLY A 816 -0.70 22.05 28.97
CA GLY A 816 -0.86 23.50 28.89
C GLY A 816 -0.33 24.07 27.57
N TYR A 817 0.77 23.53 27.06
CA TYR A 817 1.31 23.95 25.77
C TYR A 817 0.44 23.49 24.60
N VAL A 818 -0.09 22.27 24.57
CA VAL A 818 -1.05 21.84 23.51
C VAL A 818 -2.38 22.63 23.60
N VAL A 819 -2.80 23.04 24.80
CA VAL A 819 -3.89 24.01 24.99
C VAL A 819 -3.54 25.38 24.36
N GLN A 820 -2.32 25.89 24.54
CA GLN A 820 -1.84 27.11 23.89
C GLN A 820 -1.81 26.98 22.36
N LEU A 821 -1.24 25.88 21.83
CA LEU A 821 -1.24 25.59 20.40
C LEU A 821 -2.66 25.60 19.82
N ARG A 822 -3.65 24.97 20.50
CA ARG A 822 -5.05 24.95 20.03
C ARG A 822 -5.80 26.28 20.16
N ARG A 823 -5.33 27.19 21.02
CA ARG A 823 -5.78 28.59 21.07
C ARG A 823 -5.20 29.40 19.91
N GLN A 824 -4.00 29.08 19.40
CA GLN A 824 -3.37 29.74 18.26
C GLN A 824 -3.74 29.17 16.88
N ARG A 825 -4.05 27.87 16.76
CA ARG A 825 -4.53 27.26 15.52
C ARG A 825 -5.41 26.05 15.86
N CYS A 826 -6.55 25.89 15.19
CA CYS A 826 -7.46 24.77 15.46
C CYS A 826 -6.77 23.40 15.36
N LEU A 827 -7.20 22.41 16.14
CA LEU A 827 -6.82 20.99 15.99
C LEU A 827 -5.30 20.66 16.04
N MET A 828 -4.45 21.58 16.52
CA MET A 828 -3.03 21.32 16.75
C MET A 828 -2.83 20.08 17.64
N VAL A 829 -1.97 19.15 17.21
CA VAL A 829 -1.88 17.76 17.71
C VAL A 829 -3.24 17.05 17.54
N GLN A 830 -3.40 16.33 16.43
CA GLN A 830 -4.72 16.00 15.89
C GLN A 830 -5.30 14.67 16.42
N VAL A 831 -4.44 13.73 16.83
CA VAL A 831 -4.83 12.43 17.39
C VAL A 831 -4.06 12.11 18.68
N GLU A 832 -4.56 11.15 19.47
CA GLU A 832 -3.94 10.78 20.75
C GLU A 832 -2.51 10.25 20.60
N ALA A 833 -2.25 9.37 19.63
CA ALA A 833 -0.89 8.86 19.38
C ALA A 833 0.14 9.98 19.14
N GLN A 834 -0.29 11.09 18.52
CA GLN A 834 0.52 12.29 18.33
C GLN A 834 0.78 13.09 19.63
N TYR A 835 -0.07 12.96 20.65
CA TYR A 835 0.10 13.56 21.98
C TYR A 835 0.96 12.68 22.90
N ILE A 836 0.81 11.35 22.78
CA ILE A 836 1.69 10.36 23.44
C ILE A 836 3.11 10.48 22.88
N LEU A 837 3.27 10.63 21.56
CA LEU A 837 4.59 10.78 20.91
C LEU A 837 5.40 11.98 21.44
N ILE A 838 4.75 13.10 21.80
CA ILE A 838 5.45 14.24 22.42
C ILE A 838 6.03 13.81 23.77
N HIS A 839 5.24 13.14 24.61
CA HIS A 839 5.73 12.62 25.89
C HIS A 839 6.82 11.56 25.68
N GLN A 840 6.69 10.68 24.69
CA GLN A 840 7.68 9.65 24.36
C GLN A 840 9.02 10.27 23.94
N ALA A 841 9.02 11.32 23.11
CA ALA A 841 10.23 12.04 22.69
C ALA A 841 10.94 12.75 23.86
N LEU A 842 10.17 13.34 24.78
CA LEU A 842 10.72 13.96 26.00
C LEU A 842 11.31 12.90 26.95
N VAL A 843 10.61 11.76 27.13
CA VAL A 843 11.07 10.61 27.91
C VAL A 843 12.30 9.92 27.30
N GLU A 844 12.40 9.90 25.98
CA GLU A 844 13.55 9.41 25.21
C GLU A 844 14.79 10.26 25.51
N HIS A 845 14.71 11.58 25.32
CA HIS A 845 15.81 12.49 25.62
C HIS A 845 16.18 12.49 27.12
N ASN A 846 15.20 12.49 28.03
CA ASN A 846 15.41 12.51 29.48
C ASN A 846 16.07 11.23 30.03
N GLN A 847 16.05 10.10 29.29
CA GLN A 847 16.80 8.89 29.67
C GLN A 847 18.16 8.80 28.98
N PHE A 848 18.23 9.18 27.69
CA PHE A 848 19.37 8.83 26.84
C PHE A 848 20.25 10.04 26.48
N GLY A 849 19.77 11.27 26.68
CA GLY A 849 20.49 12.50 26.39
C GLY A 849 20.67 12.74 24.89
N GLU A 850 21.81 13.34 24.53
CA GLU A 850 22.30 13.39 23.15
C GLU A 850 23.59 12.57 23.06
N THR A 851 23.60 11.60 22.15
CA THR A 851 24.67 10.59 21.95
C THR A 851 25.26 10.64 20.54
N GLU A 852 24.91 11.68 19.77
CA GLU A 852 25.34 11.91 18.40
C GLU A 852 26.57 12.82 18.37
N VAL A 853 27.67 12.30 17.83
CA VAL A 853 29.00 12.93 17.85
C VAL A 853 29.42 13.30 16.43
N ALA A 854 29.99 14.50 16.24
CA ALA A 854 30.58 14.91 14.97
C ALA A 854 31.83 14.09 14.65
N LEU A 855 32.00 13.64 13.41
CA LEU A 855 33.12 12.77 13.01
C LEU A 855 34.50 13.46 13.19
N SER A 856 34.55 14.79 13.17
CA SER A 856 35.74 15.59 13.51
C SER A 856 36.09 15.61 15.01
N GLU A 857 35.13 15.30 15.87
CA GLU A 857 35.21 15.36 17.34
C GLU A 857 35.17 13.97 17.99
N LEU A 858 35.03 12.90 17.18
CA LEU A 858 34.92 11.51 17.63
C LEU A 858 36.13 11.10 18.50
N HIS A 859 37.35 11.37 18.04
CA HIS A 859 38.58 10.97 18.74
C HIS A 859 38.70 11.63 20.13
N SER A 860 38.35 12.92 20.24
CA SER A 860 38.31 13.63 21.52
C SER A 860 37.18 13.13 22.42
N THR A 861 36.00 12.88 21.87
CA THR A 861 34.84 12.36 22.62
C THR A 861 35.10 10.95 23.14
N LEU A 862 35.72 10.09 22.33
CA LEU A 862 36.17 8.75 22.70
C LEU A 862 37.25 8.77 23.78
N SER A 863 38.12 9.78 23.77
CA SER A 863 39.10 9.99 24.85
C SER A 863 38.38 10.32 26.16
N THR A 864 37.45 11.27 26.16
CA THR A 864 36.64 11.63 27.35
C THR A 864 35.72 10.49 27.81
N LEU A 865 35.14 9.69 26.89
CA LEU A 865 34.33 8.52 27.24
C LEU A 865 35.13 7.46 28.02
N LYS A 866 36.46 7.41 27.83
CA LYS A 866 37.38 6.53 28.57
C LYS A 866 37.89 7.13 29.88
N GLU A 867 37.55 8.37 30.20
CA GLU A 867 37.81 8.99 31.50
C GLU A 867 36.76 8.55 32.54
N LYS A 868 37.11 8.65 33.83
CA LYS A 868 36.20 8.34 34.94
C LYS A 868 35.18 9.45 35.17
N SER A 869 33.97 9.03 35.52
CA SER A 869 32.89 9.91 35.95
C SER A 869 33.28 10.65 37.24
N PRO A 870 32.91 11.94 37.46
CA PRO A 870 33.23 12.65 38.69
C PRO A 870 32.61 12.06 39.95
N ASP A 871 31.46 11.40 39.81
CA ASP A 871 30.63 10.87 40.90
C ASP A 871 30.65 9.33 41.00
N SER A 872 31.41 8.63 40.14
CA SER A 872 31.46 7.16 40.06
C SER A 872 32.89 6.66 39.78
N GLU A 873 33.20 5.44 40.20
CA GLU A 873 34.47 4.77 39.85
C GLU A 873 34.48 4.21 38.42
N CYS A 874 33.32 4.22 37.74
CA CYS A 874 33.13 3.83 36.34
C CYS A 874 33.58 4.92 35.36
N THR A 875 33.87 4.50 34.13
CA THR A 875 34.08 5.37 32.97
C THR A 875 32.77 5.92 32.41
N LEU A 876 32.83 7.04 31.71
CA LEU A 876 31.65 7.61 31.06
C LEU A 876 31.09 6.68 29.94
N MET A 877 31.93 5.80 29.36
CA MET A 877 31.48 4.73 28.45
C MET A 877 30.74 3.60 29.15
N GLU A 878 31.11 3.25 30.39
CA GLU A 878 30.35 2.30 31.21
C GLU A 878 29.00 2.89 31.63
N ASP A 879 28.99 4.16 32.08
CA ASP A 879 27.77 4.90 32.39
C ASP A 879 26.86 5.06 31.14
N GLU A 880 27.43 5.10 29.92
CA GLU A 880 26.66 5.03 28.68
C GLU A 880 26.13 3.62 28.37
N PHE A 881 26.97 2.59 28.52
CA PHE A 881 26.59 1.21 28.22
C PHE A 881 25.46 0.71 29.14
N GLU A 882 25.49 1.04 30.43
CA GLU A 882 24.44 0.69 31.39
C GLU A 882 23.12 1.45 31.14
N ARG A 883 23.16 2.60 30.45
CA ARG A 883 21.94 3.30 29.98
C ARG A 883 21.27 2.60 28.78
N LEU A 884 21.94 1.68 28.08
CA LEU A 884 21.34 0.96 26.95
C LEU A 884 20.28 -0.06 27.45
N PRO A 885 19.00 0.07 27.08
CA PRO A 885 17.95 -0.82 27.56
C PRO A 885 18.17 -2.28 27.15
N THR A 886 17.86 -3.21 28.05
CA THR A 886 17.83 -4.65 27.76
C THR A 886 16.39 -5.10 27.50
N TYR A 887 16.04 -5.29 26.23
CA TYR A 887 14.68 -5.58 25.73
C TYR A 887 14.17 -7.02 26.03
N ARG A 888 14.41 -7.51 27.24
CA ARG A 888 13.95 -8.82 27.73
C ARG A 888 12.41 -8.85 27.73
N ASN A 889 11.82 -9.83 27.03
CA ASN A 889 10.37 -9.99 26.88
C ASN A 889 9.65 -8.75 26.28
N TRP A 890 10.35 -7.93 25.49
CA TRP A 890 9.82 -6.71 24.87
C TRP A 890 8.65 -6.97 23.90
N ARG A 891 8.76 -8.03 23.09
CA ARG A 891 7.73 -8.54 22.19
C ARG A 891 7.69 -10.07 22.24
N GLN A 892 6.67 -10.66 21.63
CA GLN A 892 6.49 -12.12 21.58
C GLN A 892 7.54 -12.77 20.66
N PHE A 893 7.85 -14.04 20.92
CA PHE A 893 8.74 -14.92 20.15
C PHE A 893 8.25 -16.37 20.21
N ASN A 894 6.92 -16.53 20.19
CA ASN A 894 6.22 -17.79 20.42
C ASN A 894 6.48 -18.80 19.30
N THR A 895 6.62 -18.34 18.05
CA THR A 895 6.80 -19.20 16.88
C THR A 895 8.07 -20.05 17.01
N GLY A 896 9.15 -19.46 17.53
CA GLY A 896 10.42 -20.15 17.77
C GLY A 896 10.45 -21.02 19.04
N LEU A 897 9.41 -20.96 19.88
CA LEU A 897 9.26 -21.75 21.10
C LEU A 897 8.37 -22.99 20.95
N THR A 898 7.75 -23.21 19.79
CA THR A 898 6.95 -24.42 19.53
C THR A 898 7.83 -25.68 19.57
N GLU A 899 7.26 -26.83 19.95
CA GLU A 899 8.05 -28.07 20.08
C GLU A 899 8.76 -28.50 18.78
N GLU A 900 8.18 -28.18 17.61
CA GLU A 900 8.79 -28.43 16.30
C GLU A 900 9.95 -27.46 15.98
N ASN A 901 9.83 -26.19 16.36
CA ASN A 901 10.81 -25.17 15.99
C ASN A 901 11.99 -25.08 16.97
N LYS A 902 11.89 -25.69 18.17
CA LYS A 902 13.00 -25.77 19.14
C LYS A 902 14.26 -26.41 18.55
N GLU A 903 14.13 -27.49 17.78
CA GLU A 903 15.28 -28.15 17.14
C GLU A 903 15.87 -27.38 15.94
N LYS A 904 15.16 -26.36 15.45
CA LYS A 904 15.64 -25.44 14.42
C LYS A 904 16.44 -24.26 15.01
N ASN A 905 16.58 -24.17 16.34
CA ASN A 905 17.36 -23.15 17.04
C ASN A 905 18.70 -23.71 17.55
N ARG A 906 19.83 -23.08 17.20
CA ARG A 906 21.15 -23.44 17.74
C ARG A 906 21.34 -22.94 19.18
N SER A 907 20.65 -21.87 19.57
CA SER A 907 20.59 -21.38 20.96
C SER A 907 19.15 -21.17 21.42
N SER A 908 18.83 -21.59 22.64
CA SER A 908 17.55 -21.31 23.29
C SER A 908 17.44 -19.90 23.89
N SER A 909 18.55 -19.14 23.93
CA SER A 909 18.57 -17.76 24.43
C SER A 909 18.47 -16.69 23.33
N VAL A 910 18.60 -17.08 22.05
CA VAL A 910 18.53 -16.16 20.90
C VAL A 910 17.49 -16.67 19.92
N ILE A 911 16.29 -16.11 20.01
CA ILE A 911 15.12 -16.44 19.18
C ILE A 911 14.64 -15.12 18.54
N PRO A 912 14.29 -15.10 17.23
CA PRO A 912 13.71 -13.91 16.60
C PRO A 912 12.37 -13.55 17.26
N TYR A 913 12.05 -12.25 17.35
CA TYR A 913 10.71 -11.83 17.74
C TYR A 913 9.72 -12.10 16.61
N ASP A 914 8.47 -12.43 16.95
CA ASP A 914 7.47 -12.83 15.95
C ASP A 914 7.19 -11.71 14.92
N TYR A 915 7.34 -10.44 15.30
CA TYR A 915 7.09 -9.28 14.42
C TYR A 915 8.17 -9.01 13.35
N ASN A 916 9.37 -9.57 13.50
CA ASN A 916 10.48 -9.37 12.55
C ASN A 916 11.23 -10.67 12.20
N ARG A 917 10.67 -11.83 12.53
CA ARG A 917 11.14 -13.13 12.03
C ARG A 917 11.10 -13.14 10.51
N VAL A 918 12.06 -13.79 9.86
CA VAL A 918 12.00 -13.96 8.40
C VAL A 918 10.93 -15.00 8.07
N LEU A 919 9.92 -14.60 7.29
CA LEU A 919 8.85 -15.47 6.81
C LEU A 919 9.26 -16.20 5.53
N LEU A 920 9.06 -17.52 5.50
CA LEU A 920 9.29 -18.38 4.34
C LEU A 920 7.97 -19.07 3.96
N ARG A 921 7.51 -18.93 2.71
CA ARG A 921 6.21 -19.50 2.25
C ARG A 921 6.44 -20.86 1.56
N LEU A 922 5.51 -21.81 1.77
CA LEU A 922 5.57 -23.17 1.18
C LEU A 922 5.20 -23.22 -0.31
N ASP A 923 4.23 -22.41 -0.77
CA ASP A 923 3.74 -22.46 -2.15
C ASP A 923 4.61 -21.59 -3.09
N GLU A 924 5.24 -22.22 -4.09
CA GLU A 924 6.13 -21.58 -5.08
C GLU A 924 5.40 -20.68 -6.11
N GLY A 925 4.15 -20.29 -5.83
CA GLY A 925 3.16 -19.90 -6.84
C GLY A 925 3.17 -18.43 -7.31
N CYS A 926 3.87 -17.53 -6.61
CA CYS A 926 3.82 -16.09 -6.91
C CYS A 926 5.21 -15.42 -6.94
N ASP A 927 5.78 -15.31 -8.14
CA ASP A 927 6.74 -14.24 -8.47
C ASP A 927 5.97 -12.95 -8.82
N SER A 928 5.08 -12.54 -7.92
CA SER A 928 4.41 -11.24 -7.99
C SER A 928 5.29 -10.20 -7.32
N ASP A 929 5.87 -9.28 -8.10
CA ASP A 929 6.51 -8.06 -7.59
C ASP A 929 5.43 -7.09 -7.06
N ALA A 930 4.77 -7.49 -5.97
CA ALA A 930 4.01 -6.58 -5.10
C ALA A 930 4.98 -5.99 -4.08
N ASP A 931 4.91 -4.68 -3.87
CA ASP A 931 5.85 -3.97 -3.02
C ASP A 931 5.69 -4.37 -1.54
N GLU A 932 6.74 -4.92 -0.90
CA GLU A 932 6.71 -5.35 0.52
C GLU A 932 6.47 -4.19 1.52
N GLU A 933 6.30 -2.95 1.05
CA GLU A 933 5.91 -1.78 1.87
C GLU A 933 4.40 -1.77 2.22
N ASP A 934 3.53 -2.46 1.47
CA ASP A 934 2.07 -2.48 1.71
C ASP A 934 1.61 -3.54 2.74
N GLU A 935 2.47 -4.45 3.22
CA GLU A 935 2.09 -5.51 4.18
C GLU A 935 1.89 -5.02 5.64
N GLU A 936 2.06 -3.73 5.98
CA GLU A 936 1.99 -3.25 7.38
C GLU A 936 0.57 -3.10 7.99
N GLU A 937 -0.52 -3.26 7.23
CA GLU A 937 -1.91 -3.12 7.76
C GLU A 937 -2.82 -4.36 7.61
N SER A 938 -2.33 -5.53 7.18
CA SER A 938 -3.14 -6.76 7.20
C SER A 938 -3.11 -7.44 8.56
N SER A 939 -4.28 -7.70 9.14
CA SER A 939 -4.48 -8.36 10.44
C SER A 939 -5.12 -9.75 10.30
N ASP A 940 -5.06 -10.33 9.10
CA ASP A 940 -5.75 -11.58 8.78
C ASP A 940 -4.88 -12.80 9.17
N GLU A 941 -5.12 -13.37 10.35
CA GLU A 941 -4.43 -14.55 10.91
C GLU A 941 -4.66 -15.86 10.11
N GLU A 942 -5.27 -15.81 8.91
CA GLU A 942 -5.57 -16.99 8.08
C GLU A 942 -4.38 -17.48 7.22
N ASP A 943 -3.35 -16.64 6.99
CA ASP A 943 -2.18 -17.00 6.15
C ASP A 943 -0.99 -17.65 6.92
N GLU A 944 -0.92 -17.53 8.26
CA GLU A 944 0.25 -18.00 9.04
C GLU A 944 0.41 -19.53 9.08
N GLU A 945 -0.64 -20.32 8.87
CA GLU A 945 -0.59 -21.80 8.92
C GLU A 945 0.31 -22.43 7.82
N SER A 946 0.84 -21.64 6.88
CA SER A 946 1.66 -22.09 5.74
C SER A 946 3.15 -21.73 5.81
N ALA A 947 3.61 -21.06 6.88
CA ALA A 947 4.96 -20.47 6.94
C ALA A 947 6.01 -21.38 7.61
N ILE A 948 7.12 -21.66 6.91
CA ILE A 948 8.29 -22.35 7.48
C ILE A 948 9.05 -21.39 8.41
N TYR A 949 9.40 -21.87 9.61
CA TYR A 949 10.22 -21.14 10.57
C TYR A 949 11.72 -21.33 10.31
N ILE A 950 12.46 -20.20 10.33
CA ILE A 950 13.93 -20.16 10.42
C ILE A 950 14.33 -19.19 11.54
N ASN A 951 15.42 -19.49 12.26
CA ASN A 951 15.98 -18.56 13.25
C ASN A 951 16.79 -17.44 12.54
N ALA A 952 16.04 -16.46 12.03
CA ALA A 952 16.57 -15.25 11.44
C ALA A 952 15.63 -14.05 11.72
N SER A 953 16.21 -12.87 11.90
CA SER A 953 15.50 -11.61 12.09
C SER A 953 15.81 -10.64 10.96
N HIS A 954 14.81 -9.95 10.43
CA HIS A 954 15.02 -8.72 9.68
C HIS A 954 15.54 -7.63 10.63
N ILE A 955 16.65 -7.01 10.25
CA ILE A 955 17.32 -5.90 10.94
C ILE A 955 17.29 -4.69 10.01
N ASN A 956 17.05 -3.51 10.57
CA ASN A 956 16.97 -2.28 9.80
C ASN A 956 18.37 -1.77 9.44
N GLY A 957 18.54 -1.37 8.17
CA GLY A 957 19.76 -0.75 7.68
C GLY A 957 19.70 0.77 7.80
N TYR A 958 20.84 1.45 7.72
CA TYR A 958 20.88 2.92 7.69
C TYR A 958 19.90 3.49 6.65
N TRP A 959 19.92 2.99 5.42
CA TRP A 959 19.10 3.51 4.30
C TRP A 959 17.63 3.08 4.29
N GLY A 960 17.18 2.21 5.19
CA GLY A 960 15.78 1.74 5.19
C GLY A 960 15.54 0.43 5.94
N PRO A 961 14.27 0.06 6.13
CA PRO A 961 13.89 -1.11 6.91
C PRO A 961 14.29 -2.43 6.23
N ARG A 962 14.36 -3.51 7.02
CA ARG A 962 14.58 -4.91 6.58
C ARG A 962 15.85 -5.21 5.75
N ALA A 963 16.73 -4.23 5.52
CA ALA A 963 17.89 -4.33 4.62
C ALA A 963 18.93 -5.41 5.02
N LEU A 964 19.02 -5.75 6.30
CA LEU A 964 19.89 -6.80 6.82
C LEU A 964 19.05 -7.97 7.35
N ILE A 965 19.56 -9.19 7.22
CA ILE A 965 19.01 -10.38 7.87
C ILE A 965 20.05 -10.95 8.84
N ALA A 966 19.78 -10.90 10.14
CA ALA A 966 20.60 -11.51 11.17
C ALA A 966 20.13 -12.95 11.44
N ALA A 967 20.92 -13.93 11.00
CA ALA A 967 20.59 -15.36 11.07
C ALA A 967 21.62 -16.14 11.91
N GLN A 968 21.22 -17.27 12.49
CA GLN A 968 22.19 -18.22 13.07
C GLN A 968 22.99 -18.96 11.98
N THR A 969 24.18 -19.47 12.31
CA THR A 969 24.89 -20.42 11.43
C THR A 969 24.04 -21.68 11.24
N PRO A 970 23.68 -22.06 9.99
CA PRO A 970 22.74 -23.14 9.70
C PRO A 970 23.07 -24.44 10.45
N LEU A 971 22.04 -25.07 10.99
CA LEU A 971 22.09 -26.47 11.45
C LEU A 971 21.94 -27.40 10.23
N PRO A 972 22.47 -28.63 10.24
CA PRO A 972 22.30 -29.59 9.15
C PRO A 972 20.84 -29.85 8.76
N THR A 973 19.91 -29.77 9.72
CA THR A 973 18.46 -29.87 9.51
C THR A 973 17.84 -28.66 8.79
N THR A 974 18.49 -27.49 8.86
CA THR A 974 17.97 -26.19 8.39
C THR A 974 18.71 -25.62 7.16
N MET A 975 19.65 -26.37 6.56
CA MET A 975 20.41 -25.89 5.40
C MET A 975 19.52 -25.62 4.17
N GLY A 976 18.46 -26.41 4.00
CA GLY A 976 17.45 -26.18 2.96
C GLY A 976 16.67 -24.87 3.21
N ASP A 977 16.21 -24.65 4.45
CA ASP A 977 15.49 -23.44 4.85
C ASP A 977 16.36 -22.18 4.69
N PHE A 978 17.66 -22.28 4.96
CA PHE A 978 18.60 -21.18 4.77
C PHE A 978 18.76 -20.79 3.29
N TRP A 979 18.88 -21.77 2.39
CA TRP A 979 18.93 -21.48 0.95
C TRP A 979 17.57 -21.02 0.39
N LEU A 980 16.46 -21.53 0.93
CA LEU A 980 15.11 -21.03 0.66
C LEU A 980 14.98 -19.56 1.08
N MET A 981 15.48 -19.18 2.25
CA MET A 981 15.55 -17.80 2.74
C MET A 981 16.36 -16.88 1.81
N VAL A 982 17.58 -17.29 1.45
CA VAL A 982 18.45 -16.54 0.53
C VAL A 982 17.77 -16.32 -0.82
N TYR A 983 17.09 -17.34 -1.35
CA TYR A 983 16.36 -17.25 -2.62
C TYR A 983 15.11 -16.36 -2.51
N GLN A 984 14.18 -16.66 -1.59
CA GLN A 984 12.90 -15.96 -1.43
C GLN A 984 13.10 -14.48 -1.05
N LYS A 985 13.93 -14.17 -0.04
CA LYS A 985 14.24 -12.77 0.35
C LYS A 985 15.31 -12.10 -0.52
N ARG A 986 15.52 -12.67 -1.72
CA ARG A 986 16.32 -12.16 -2.83
C ARG A 986 17.74 -11.70 -2.47
N ALA A 987 18.35 -12.26 -1.42
CA ALA A 987 19.65 -11.81 -0.92
C ALA A 987 20.77 -11.94 -1.97
N SER A 988 21.60 -10.90 -2.06
CA SER A 988 22.75 -10.85 -2.98
C SER A 988 24.07 -11.20 -2.31
N THR A 989 24.17 -11.02 -1.00
CA THR A 989 25.39 -11.26 -0.21
C THR A 989 25.07 -12.03 1.07
N ILE A 990 25.94 -12.99 1.39
CA ILE A 990 26.01 -13.71 2.65
C ILE A 990 27.34 -13.36 3.33
N VAL A 991 27.29 -13.03 4.62
CA VAL A 991 28.46 -12.72 5.46
C VAL A 991 28.52 -13.73 6.61
N MET A 992 29.60 -14.52 6.65
CA MET A 992 29.89 -15.54 7.64
C MET A 992 30.97 -15.04 8.61
N LEU A 993 30.62 -14.92 9.89
CA LEU A 993 31.47 -14.43 10.97
C LEU A 993 31.88 -15.51 11.97
N SER A 994 31.52 -16.77 11.70
CA SER A 994 31.90 -17.97 12.47
C SER A 994 33.09 -18.68 11.84
N ASP A 995 34.03 -19.13 12.67
CA ASP A 995 35.11 -20.02 12.23
C ASP A 995 34.55 -21.39 11.79
N GLY A 996 35.25 -22.06 10.87
CA GLY A 996 34.89 -23.40 10.39
C GLY A 996 35.46 -24.55 11.24
N SER A 997 35.90 -24.27 12.47
CA SER A 997 36.79 -25.16 13.22
C SER A 997 36.72 -25.05 14.75
N GLU A 998 35.70 -24.40 15.34
CA GLU A 998 35.53 -24.30 16.81
C GLU A 998 34.99 -25.62 17.45
N GLY A 999 35.64 -26.76 17.15
CA GLY A 999 35.45 -28.04 17.83
C GLY A 999 35.34 -29.27 16.92
N ASP A 1000 35.73 -30.45 17.44
CA ASP A 1000 35.85 -31.74 16.73
C ASP A 1000 34.52 -32.37 16.23
N LYS A 1001 33.49 -31.57 15.95
CA LYS A 1001 32.17 -31.97 15.44
C LYS A 1001 31.55 -31.00 14.42
N GLU A 1002 32.15 -29.84 14.15
CA GLU A 1002 31.52 -28.83 13.27
C GLU A 1002 31.77 -29.01 11.77
N SER A 1003 32.52 -30.06 11.36
CA SER A 1003 32.71 -30.48 9.96
C SER A 1003 31.40 -30.63 9.17
N ASP A 1004 30.31 -30.91 9.88
CA ASP A 1004 29.02 -31.28 9.29
C ASP A 1004 28.11 -30.06 9.05
N SER A 1005 28.54 -28.84 9.41
CA SER A 1005 27.77 -27.59 9.26
C SER A 1005 28.07 -26.80 7.97
N VAL A 1006 28.80 -27.36 7.00
CA VAL A 1006 29.13 -26.67 5.74
C VAL A 1006 27.94 -26.68 4.76
N TYR A 1007 27.28 -25.54 4.61
CA TYR A 1007 26.11 -25.35 3.74
C TYR A 1007 26.45 -25.04 2.27
N TRP A 1008 27.70 -25.26 1.86
CA TRP A 1008 28.20 -25.20 0.48
C TRP A 1008 29.18 -26.36 0.24
N ASP A 1009 29.80 -26.42 -0.95
CA ASP A 1009 30.89 -27.35 -1.24
C ASP A 1009 31.78 -26.80 -2.38
N GLN A 1010 32.84 -27.52 -2.77
CA GLN A 1010 33.60 -27.21 -3.98
C GLN A 1010 32.89 -27.74 -5.24
N ASP A 1011 32.33 -28.95 -5.17
CA ASP A 1011 31.47 -29.52 -6.21
C ASP A 1011 30.01 -29.01 -6.07
N MET A 1012 29.23 -29.08 -7.14
CA MET A 1012 27.80 -28.72 -7.12
C MET A 1012 27.00 -29.66 -6.19
N LYS A 1013 26.34 -29.11 -5.17
CA LYS A 1013 25.69 -29.87 -4.09
C LYS A 1013 24.25 -29.41 -3.85
N THR A 1014 23.37 -30.35 -3.51
CA THR A 1014 21.93 -30.10 -3.35
C THR A 1014 21.54 -29.97 -1.87
N PHE A 1015 20.83 -28.90 -1.53
CA PHE A 1015 20.30 -28.57 -0.21
C PHE A 1015 18.80 -28.28 -0.34
N GLY A 1016 17.95 -29.26 -0.01
CA GLY A 1016 16.51 -29.18 -0.28
C GLY A 1016 16.24 -29.06 -1.79
N ASP A 1017 15.48 -28.04 -2.19
CA ASP A 1017 15.16 -27.74 -3.58
C ASP A 1017 16.21 -26.86 -4.31
N PHE A 1018 17.38 -26.62 -3.70
CA PHE A 1018 18.44 -25.78 -4.28
C PHE A 1018 19.71 -26.57 -4.55
N GLU A 1019 20.24 -26.45 -5.76
CA GLU A 1019 21.63 -26.80 -6.09
C GLU A 1019 22.51 -25.55 -5.92
N VAL A 1020 23.68 -25.74 -5.31
CA VAL A 1020 24.65 -24.67 -5.00
C VAL A 1020 26.02 -25.08 -5.53
N GLU A 1021 26.65 -24.18 -6.28
CA GLU A 1021 27.96 -24.35 -6.93
C GLU A 1021 28.86 -23.15 -6.58
N VAL A 1022 30.14 -23.37 -6.29
CA VAL A 1022 31.11 -22.29 -6.07
C VAL A 1022 31.84 -22.01 -7.39
N ALA A 1023 31.48 -20.90 -8.05
CA ALA A 1023 31.98 -20.54 -9.38
C ALA A 1023 33.34 -19.82 -9.36
N SER A 1024 33.68 -19.12 -8.27
CA SER A 1024 35.04 -18.65 -7.96
C SER A 1024 35.26 -18.58 -6.45
N THR A 1025 36.53 -18.53 -6.03
CA THR A 1025 36.92 -18.27 -4.64
C THR A 1025 38.18 -17.42 -4.64
N ASP A 1026 38.10 -16.28 -3.96
CA ASP A 1026 39.08 -15.22 -3.94
C ASP A 1026 39.51 -15.03 -2.47
N ILE A 1027 40.79 -15.30 -2.17
CA ILE A 1027 41.29 -15.43 -0.80
C ILE A 1027 42.18 -14.23 -0.44
N THR A 1028 41.82 -13.49 0.61
CA THR A 1028 42.65 -12.44 1.21
C THR A 1028 43.22 -12.90 2.56
N PRO A 1029 44.20 -12.18 3.15
CA PRO A 1029 44.73 -12.50 4.47
C PRO A 1029 43.72 -12.35 5.64
N THR A 1030 42.56 -11.74 5.39
CA THR A 1030 41.56 -11.36 6.40
C THR A 1030 40.18 -11.97 6.17
N PHE A 1031 39.80 -12.25 4.91
CA PHE A 1031 38.55 -12.91 4.54
C PHE A 1031 38.67 -13.74 3.25
N VAL A 1032 37.77 -14.71 3.07
CA VAL A 1032 37.54 -15.38 1.79
C VAL A 1032 36.27 -14.84 1.17
N SER A 1033 36.32 -14.43 -0.10
CA SER A 1033 35.13 -14.18 -0.92
C SER A 1033 34.88 -15.37 -1.85
N ARG A 1034 33.62 -15.70 -2.12
CA ARG A 1034 33.22 -16.77 -3.06
C ARG A 1034 32.04 -16.30 -3.88
N ASN A 1035 32.12 -16.44 -5.20
CA ASN A 1035 30.96 -16.25 -6.07
C ASN A 1035 30.19 -17.57 -6.15
N MET A 1036 29.08 -17.67 -5.42
CA MET A 1036 28.20 -18.83 -5.42
C MET A 1036 27.11 -18.67 -6.50
N LEU A 1037 26.78 -19.78 -7.16
CA LEU A 1037 25.66 -19.90 -8.09
C LEU A 1037 24.62 -20.81 -7.46
N ILE A 1038 23.42 -20.28 -7.22
CA ILE A 1038 22.27 -21.05 -6.72
C ILE A 1038 21.29 -21.33 -7.87
N ARG A 1039 20.78 -22.55 -7.95
CA ARG A 1039 19.82 -23.01 -8.97
C ARG A 1039 18.72 -23.83 -8.31
N HIS A 1040 17.47 -23.41 -8.45
CA HIS A 1040 16.33 -24.17 -7.95
C HIS A 1040 16.08 -25.41 -8.84
N VAL A 1041 15.95 -26.61 -8.26
CA VAL A 1041 15.93 -27.89 -9.01
C VAL A 1041 14.77 -27.95 -10.03
N LYS A 1042 13.65 -27.29 -9.74
CA LYS A 1042 12.45 -27.27 -10.59
C LYS A 1042 12.45 -26.15 -11.65
N ARG A 1043 13.28 -25.11 -11.50
CA ARG A 1043 13.29 -23.89 -12.34
C ARG A 1043 14.59 -23.80 -13.16
N LYS A 1044 14.57 -23.05 -14.27
CA LYS A 1044 15.76 -22.87 -15.15
C LYS A 1044 16.63 -21.68 -14.79
N GLU A 1045 16.20 -20.85 -13.86
CA GLU A 1045 16.91 -19.64 -13.45
C GLU A 1045 17.97 -19.98 -12.40
N SER A 1046 19.15 -19.41 -12.58
CA SER A 1046 20.23 -19.43 -11.59
C SER A 1046 20.56 -18.01 -11.17
N ARG A 1047 20.92 -17.84 -9.90
CA ARG A 1047 21.22 -16.54 -9.29
C ARG A 1047 22.62 -16.57 -8.69
N ARG A 1048 23.33 -15.45 -8.81
CA ARG A 1048 24.64 -15.28 -8.18
C ARG A 1048 24.46 -14.68 -6.79
N VAL A 1049 25.19 -15.22 -5.82
CA VAL A 1049 25.25 -14.74 -4.43
C VAL A 1049 26.72 -14.65 -4.05
N GLN A 1050 27.15 -13.52 -3.49
CA GLN A 1050 28.51 -13.39 -2.96
C GLN A 1050 28.55 -13.89 -1.52
N HIS A 1051 29.55 -14.70 -1.18
CA HIS A 1051 29.75 -15.25 0.15
C HIS A 1051 31.08 -14.77 0.71
N PHE A 1052 31.04 -13.96 1.76
CA PHE A 1052 32.22 -13.45 2.46
C PHE A 1052 32.37 -14.17 3.79
N GLN A 1053 33.51 -14.81 4.03
CA GLN A 1053 33.85 -15.47 5.30
C GLN A 1053 35.03 -14.74 5.94
N PHE A 1054 34.80 -14.12 7.09
CA PHE A 1054 35.84 -13.43 7.84
C PHE A 1054 36.71 -14.43 8.62
N LEU A 1055 38.03 -14.26 8.61
CA LEU A 1055 39.01 -15.23 9.14
C LEU A 1055 39.74 -14.76 10.43
N LYS A 1056 39.40 -13.59 10.96
CA LYS A 1056 40.09 -12.98 12.13
C LYS A 1056 39.22 -12.94 13.38
N TRP A 1057 38.38 -13.95 13.58
CA TRP A 1057 37.42 -13.99 14.70
C TRP A 1057 37.46 -15.31 15.45
N VAL A 1058 38.62 -15.60 16.04
CA VAL A 1058 38.95 -16.92 16.60
C VAL A 1058 38.64 -16.98 18.10
N ASN A 1059 38.17 -18.12 18.60
CA ASN A 1059 38.02 -18.47 20.02
C ASN A 1059 37.14 -17.51 20.87
N GLY A 1060 36.23 -16.75 20.24
CA GLY A 1060 35.26 -15.91 20.93
C GLY A 1060 35.79 -14.56 21.43
N GLU A 1061 37.05 -14.22 21.17
CA GLU A 1061 37.60 -12.88 21.41
C GLU A 1061 37.10 -11.88 20.34
N LEU A 1062 37.44 -10.60 20.49
CA LEU A 1062 37.24 -9.58 19.47
C LEU A 1062 38.40 -9.61 18.46
N PRO A 1063 38.20 -9.17 17.19
CA PRO A 1063 39.29 -9.09 16.22
C PRO A 1063 40.43 -8.20 16.73
N GLU A 1064 41.68 -8.69 16.73
CA GLU A 1064 42.86 -7.92 17.14
C GLU A 1064 43.01 -6.60 16.36
N THR A 1065 42.53 -6.60 15.11
CA THR A 1065 42.67 -5.54 14.10
C THR A 1065 41.29 -5.06 13.63
N PRO A 1066 40.71 -4.01 14.24
CA PRO A 1066 39.42 -3.43 13.83
C PRO A 1066 39.34 -3.03 12.35
N GLN A 1067 40.49 -2.68 11.77
CA GLN A 1067 40.65 -2.33 10.37
C GLN A 1067 40.24 -3.47 9.43
N ASP A 1068 40.56 -4.72 9.75
CA ASP A 1068 40.34 -5.88 8.87
C ASP A 1068 38.83 -6.11 8.64
N LEU A 1069 38.03 -5.95 9.69
CA LEU A 1069 36.56 -6.03 9.64
C LEU A 1069 35.98 -4.86 8.84
N THR A 1070 36.52 -3.67 9.04
CA THR A 1070 36.10 -2.45 8.32
C THR A 1070 36.39 -2.55 6.83
N ASP A 1071 37.54 -3.10 6.44
CA ASP A 1071 37.93 -3.22 5.04
C ASP A 1071 37.14 -4.33 4.32
N MET A 1072 36.77 -5.42 5.00
CA MET A 1072 35.77 -6.37 4.47
C MET A 1072 34.41 -5.68 4.23
N ILE A 1073 33.95 -4.83 5.15
CA ILE A 1073 32.70 -4.06 4.97
C ILE A 1073 32.80 -3.08 3.80
N LYS A 1074 33.96 -2.43 3.59
CA LYS A 1074 34.20 -1.57 2.41
C LYS A 1074 34.13 -2.37 1.11
N GLU A 1075 34.72 -3.57 1.07
CA GLU A 1075 34.68 -4.44 -0.11
C GLU A 1075 33.25 -4.87 -0.44
N ILE A 1076 32.48 -5.34 0.55
CA ILE A 1076 31.05 -5.70 0.38
C ILE A 1076 30.23 -4.49 -0.12
N LYS A 1077 30.51 -3.28 0.39
CA LYS A 1077 29.88 -2.04 -0.07
C LYS A 1077 30.39 -1.53 -1.44
N GLY A 1078 31.49 -2.08 -1.95
CA GLY A 1078 32.05 -1.79 -3.26
C GLY A 1078 31.61 -2.77 -4.35
N SER A 1079 31.45 -4.06 -4.00
CA SER A 1079 30.95 -5.10 -4.91
C SER A 1079 29.44 -5.00 -5.18
N GLY A 1080 28.69 -4.40 -4.26
CA GLY A 1080 27.26 -4.11 -4.40
C GLY A 1080 26.98 -3.05 -5.48
N GLY A 1081 26.39 -3.47 -6.61
CA GLY A 1081 26.02 -2.58 -7.72
C GLY A 1081 25.11 -1.42 -7.29
N SER A 1082 25.55 -0.19 -7.58
CA SER A 1082 25.01 1.10 -7.12
C SER A 1082 23.64 1.49 -7.70
N GLY A 1083 22.58 0.68 -7.50
CA GLY A 1083 21.27 0.96 -8.11
C GLY A 1083 20.02 0.27 -7.55
N LYS A 1084 20.10 -0.66 -6.59
CA LYS A 1084 18.92 -1.24 -5.91
C LYS A 1084 19.22 -1.57 -4.45
N SER A 1085 18.19 -1.52 -3.59
CA SER A 1085 18.26 -2.10 -2.24
C SER A 1085 18.59 -3.59 -2.34
N GLN A 1086 19.56 -4.05 -1.55
CA GLN A 1086 20.11 -5.39 -1.59
C GLN A 1086 20.08 -5.99 -0.19
N THR A 1087 19.29 -7.05 -0.01
CA THR A 1087 19.23 -7.78 1.25
C THR A 1087 20.55 -8.51 1.50
N ILE A 1088 21.18 -8.25 2.64
CA ILE A 1088 22.42 -8.93 3.06
C ILE A 1088 22.10 -9.86 4.23
N VAL A 1089 22.42 -11.15 4.08
CA VAL A 1089 22.34 -12.13 5.17
C VAL A 1089 23.66 -12.11 5.94
N VAL A 1090 23.62 -11.90 7.25
CA VAL A 1090 24.77 -11.92 8.15
C VAL A 1090 24.55 -13.01 9.19
N HIS A 1091 25.54 -13.88 9.39
CA HIS A 1091 25.43 -14.95 10.38
C HIS A 1091 26.71 -15.22 11.19
N CYS A 1092 26.48 -15.68 12.41
CA CYS A 1092 27.44 -16.30 13.32
C CYS A 1092 26.70 -17.39 14.12
N ASN A 1093 27.39 -18.11 15.01
CA ASN A 1093 26.83 -19.30 15.66
C ASN A 1093 25.42 -19.09 16.24
N ASP A 1094 25.22 -18.05 17.07
CA ASP A 1094 23.90 -17.65 17.60
C ASP A 1094 23.12 -16.66 16.70
N GLY A 1095 23.78 -16.10 15.69
CA GLY A 1095 23.25 -15.02 14.87
C GLY A 1095 23.04 -13.71 15.60
N SER A 1096 23.67 -13.48 16.76
CA SER A 1096 23.49 -12.24 17.54
C SER A 1096 24.81 -11.64 18.02
N SER A 1097 25.70 -12.44 18.59
CA SER A 1097 26.99 -11.99 19.14
C SER A 1097 27.84 -11.20 18.13
N ARG A 1098 28.49 -11.89 17.18
CA ARG A 1098 29.32 -11.28 16.12
C ARG A 1098 28.46 -10.58 15.06
N THR A 1099 27.26 -11.13 14.79
CA THR A 1099 26.31 -10.61 13.79
C THR A 1099 25.74 -9.25 14.16
N GLY A 1100 25.30 -9.05 15.40
CA GLY A 1100 24.75 -7.79 15.88
C GLY A 1100 25.80 -6.68 15.94
N LEU A 1101 27.04 -7.02 16.29
CA LEU A 1101 28.20 -6.14 16.20
C LEU A 1101 28.47 -5.71 14.73
N PHE A 1102 28.45 -6.64 13.78
CA PHE A 1102 28.54 -6.31 12.35
C PHE A 1102 27.38 -5.41 11.88
N CYS A 1103 26.13 -5.70 12.28
CA CYS A 1103 24.96 -4.89 11.88
C CYS A 1103 25.02 -3.46 12.44
N ALA A 1104 25.45 -3.30 13.70
CA ALA A 1104 25.65 -1.98 14.29
C ALA A 1104 26.77 -1.21 13.58
N LEU A 1105 27.93 -1.85 13.34
CA LEU A 1105 29.06 -1.25 12.63
C LEU A 1105 28.67 -0.86 11.19
N TRP A 1106 27.93 -1.71 10.48
CA TRP A 1106 27.44 -1.45 9.12
C TRP A 1106 26.65 -0.13 9.05
N ASN A 1107 25.72 0.07 10.00
CA ASN A 1107 24.86 1.24 10.08
C ASN A 1107 25.63 2.50 10.52
N VAL A 1108 26.51 2.40 11.52
CA VAL A 1108 27.34 3.53 11.96
C VAL A 1108 28.29 3.99 10.83
N LEU A 1109 28.92 3.06 10.10
CA LEU A 1109 29.81 3.40 8.98
C LEU A 1109 29.08 4.12 7.83
N ASP A 1110 27.79 3.83 7.58
CA ASP A 1110 27.00 4.60 6.61
C ASP A 1110 26.65 6.00 7.11
N SER A 1111 26.24 6.17 8.38
CA SER A 1111 26.00 7.49 8.97
C SER A 1111 27.26 8.37 8.99
N ALA A 1112 28.41 7.80 9.37
CA ALA A 1112 29.71 8.48 9.34
C ALA A 1112 30.12 8.87 7.93
N LYS A 1113 29.87 8.00 6.93
CA LYS A 1113 30.15 8.30 5.52
C LYS A 1113 29.27 9.42 4.96
N THR A 1114 27.99 9.46 5.33
CA THR A 1114 26.95 10.31 4.72
C THR A 1114 26.67 11.60 5.49
N GLU A 1115 26.29 11.52 6.76
CA GLU A 1115 25.96 12.66 7.63
C GLU A 1115 27.19 13.29 8.30
N LYS A 1116 28.34 12.61 8.29
CA LYS A 1116 29.56 12.96 9.08
C LYS A 1116 29.29 13.00 10.60
N LEU A 1117 28.32 12.19 11.03
CA LEU A 1117 27.85 12.08 12.41
C LEU A 1117 27.77 10.60 12.80
N VAL A 1118 28.02 10.31 14.07
CA VAL A 1118 28.12 8.98 14.65
C VAL A 1118 27.27 8.93 15.92
N ASP A 1119 26.28 8.04 15.99
CA ASP A 1119 25.48 7.80 17.20
C ASP A 1119 25.46 6.30 17.50
N VAL A 1120 26.55 5.81 18.11
CA VAL A 1120 26.72 4.38 18.42
C VAL A 1120 25.62 3.92 19.36
N PHE A 1121 25.29 4.72 20.38
CA PHE A 1121 24.27 4.39 21.37
C PHE A 1121 22.91 4.09 20.72
N GLN A 1122 22.40 4.98 19.85
CA GLN A 1122 21.06 4.80 19.29
C GLN A 1122 21.02 3.69 18.24
N VAL A 1123 22.10 3.48 17.46
CA VAL A 1123 22.20 2.31 16.57
C VAL A 1123 22.18 1.00 17.39
N VAL A 1124 23.00 0.90 18.43
CA VAL A 1124 23.05 -0.31 19.29
C VAL A 1124 21.74 -0.55 20.01
N LYS A 1125 21.10 0.51 20.53
CA LYS A 1125 19.75 0.45 21.12
C LYS A 1125 18.71 -0.05 20.12
N THR A 1126 18.80 0.36 18.85
CA THR A 1126 17.86 -0.05 17.80
C THR A 1126 18.04 -1.53 17.45
N VAL A 1127 19.27 -1.98 17.18
CA VAL A 1127 19.52 -3.40 16.86
C VAL A 1127 19.21 -4.32 18.06
N ARG A 1128 19.45 -3.87 19.31
CA ARG A 1128 18.99 -4.57 20.54
C ARG A 1128 17.46 -4.69 20.67
N LYS A 1129 16.68 -3.81 20.03
CA LYS A 1129 15.20 -3.85 19.99
C LYS A 1129 14.69 -4.84 18.93
N GLU A 1130 15.52 -5.14 17.94
CA GLU A 1130 15.23 -6.00 16.80
C GLU A 1130 15.71 -7.44 16.98
N ARG A 1131 16.78 -7.70 17.75
CA ARG A 1131 17.22 -9.07 18.08
C ARG A 1131 17.80 -9.21 19.49
N GLN A 1132 17.48 -10.34 20.13
CA GLN A 1132 17.84 -10.64 21.51
C GLN A 1132 19.35 -10.90 21.68
N ASN A 1133 19.95 -10.39 22.77
CA ASN A 1133 21.37 -10.54 23.12
C ASN A 1133 22.36 -9.94 22.11
N VAL A 1134 21.99 -8.87 21.40
CA VAL A 1134 22.92 -8.10 20.58
C VAL A 1134 23.82 -7.25 21.49
N LEU A 1135 25.13 -7.29 21.23
CA LEU A 1135 26.14 -6.44 21.89
C LEU A 1135 26.03 -6.48 23.42
N SER A 1136 26.10 -7.69 23.99
CA SER A 1136 25.78 -7.96 25.39
C SER A 1136 26.91 -7.68 26.38
N SER A 1137 28.08 -7.22 25.92
CA SER A 1137 29.22 -6.89 26.78
C SER A 1137 29.84 -5.53 26.45
N LEU A 1138 30.51 -4.93 27.44
CA LEU A 1138 31.12 -3.60 27.33
C LEU A 1138 32.23 -3.58 26.28
N GLU A 1139 33.03 -4.64 26.19
CA GLU A 1139 34.16 -4.76 25.28
C GLU A 1139 33.70 -4.70 23.82
N GLN A 1140 32.55 -5.32 23.52
CA GLN A 1140 31.93 -5.25 22.19
C GLN A 1140 31.41 -3.84 21.85
N TYR A 1141 31.00 -3.07 22.87
CA TYR A 1141 30.54 -1.69 22.71
C TYR A 1141 31.72 -0.71 22.53
N GLN A 1142 32.78 -0.85 23.34
CA GLN A 1142 34.02 -0.10 23.15
C GLN A 1142 34.63 -0.40 21.77
N PHE A 1143 34.63 -1.66 21.35
CA PHE A 1143 35.15 -2.06 20.03
C PHE A 1143 34.42 -1.37 18.87
N LEU A 1144 33.12 -1.06 18.97
CA LEU A 1144 32.44 -0.25 17.95
C LEU A 1144 33.05 1.15 17.84
N TYR A 1145 33.24 1.84 18.95
CA TYR A 1145 33.87 3.17 18.97
C TYR A 1145 35.31 3.11 18.44
N ASP A 1146 36.13 2.16 18.92
CA ASP A 1146 37.52 1.99 18.51
C ASP A 1146 37.64 1.62 17.02
N THR A 1147 36.69 0.85 16.48
CA THR A 1147 36.62 0.54 15.04
C THR A 1147 36.28 1.78 14.21
N VAL A 1148 35.31 2.58 14.63
CA VAL A 1148 34.84 3.75 13.85
C VAL A 1148 35.85 4.90 13.89
N ASP A 1149 36.54 5.12 15.02
CA ASP A 1149 37.65 6.07 15.11
C ASP A 1149 38.83 5.65 14.23
N GLY A 1150 39.22 4.36 14.29
CA GLY A 1150 40.25 3.78 13.42
C GLY A 1150 39.90 3.84 11.93
N ALA A 1151 38.61 3.72 11.58
CA ALA A 1151 38.12 3.82 10.19
C ALA A 1151 38.15 5.25 9.62
N PHE A 1152 38.13 6.28 10.47
CA PHE A 1152 38.03 7.70 10.08
C PHE A 1152 39.05 8.58 10.83
N PRO A 1153 40.37 8.31 10.70
CA PRO A 1153 41.39 8.99 11.49
C PRO A 1153 41.45 10.49 11.19
N VAL A 1154 41.36 11.28 12.26
CA VAL A 1154 41.41 12.75 12.22
C VAL A 1154 42.85 13.24 12.26
N GLN A 1155 43.24 14.17 11.38
CA GLN A 1155 44.50 14.91 11.48
C GLN A 1155 44.22 16.41 11.39
N ASN A 1156 44.73 17.21 12.34
CA ASN A 1156 44.52 18.67 12.43
C ASN A 1156 43.04 19.13 12.45
N GLY A 1157 42.11 18.27 12.89
CA GLY A 1157 40.67 18.55 12.91
C GLY A 1157 39.91 18.18 11.63
N GLU A 1158 40.62 17.74 10.57
CA GLU A 1158 40.00 17.23 9.34
C GLU A 1158 40.06 15.69 9.31
N VAL A 1159 38.96 15.06 8.87
CA VAL A 1159 38.89 13.60 8.67
C VAL A 1159 39.65 13.25 7.39
N LYS A 1160 40.65 12.38 7.50
CA LYS A 1160 41.53 12.07 6.37
C LYS A 1160 40.78 11.35 5.25
N ALA A 1161 40.89 11.85 4.02
CA ALA A 1161 40.40 11.14 2.84
C ALA A 1161 41.15 9.81 2.66
N VAL A 1162 40.41 8.70 2.61
CA VAL A 1162 40.97 7.36 2.40
C VAL A 1162 41.58 7.29 1.00
N GLN A 1163 42.91 7.21 0.92
CA GLN A 1163 43.60 6.89 -0.33
C GLN A 1163 43.33 5.43 -0.69
N ALA A 1164 42.79 5.18 -1.88
CA ALA A 1164 42.73 3.84 -2.44
C ALA A 1164 44.17 3.34 -2.65
N SER A 1165 44.55 2.25 -2.00
CA SER A 1165 45.82 1.57 -2.22
C SER A 1165 45.85 0.97 -3.63
N ALA A 1166 46.92 1.22 -4.37
CA ALA A 1166 47.08 0.66 -5.71
C ALA A 1166 47.34 -0.85 -5.62
N ALA A 1167 46.34 -1.65 -5.98
CA ALA A 1167 46.40 -3.12 -6.03
C ALA A 1167 46.08 -3.66 -7.44
N ASP A 1168 46.48 -2.92 -8.48
CA ASP A 1168 46.22 -3.23 -9.89
C ASP A 1168 47.37 -4.04 -10.52
N SER A 1169 47.73 -5.15 -9.86
CA SER A 1169 48.69 -6.16 -10.35
C SER A 1169 48.59 -7.47 -9.55
N LEU A 1170 47.57 -8.29 -9.84
CA LEU A 1170 47.49 -9.68 -9.35
C LEU A 1170 47.82 -10.64 -10.49
N ASP A 1171 48.98 -11.31 -10.39
CA ASP A 1171 49.41 -12.30 -11.38
C ASP A 1171 48.51 -13.55 -11.37
N ILE A 1172 48.06 -13.97 -12.55
CA ILE A 1172 47.16 -15.11 -12.72
C ILE A 1172 47.96 -16.42 -12.62
N VAL A 1173 47.90 -17.08 -11.46
CA VAL A 1173 48.34 -18.47 -11.30
C VAL A 1173 47.13 -19.39 -11.35
N ASN A 1174 46.91 -20.03 -12.50
CA ASN A 1174 45.77 -20.91 -12.76
C ASN A 1174 46.25 -22.37 -12.80
N GLU A 1175 46.21 -23.07 -11.67
CA GLU A 1175 46.64 -24.48 -11.60
C GLU A 1175 45.53 -25.44 -12.08
N THR A 1176 45.78 -26.16 -13.17
CA THR A 1176 45.17 -27.48 -13.33
C THR A 1176 46.02 -28.42 -14.22
N LYS A 1177 46.26 -29.62 -13.67
CA LYS A 1177 46.72 -30.87 -14.32
C LYS A 1177 48.22 -31.05 -14.64
N ALA A 1178 48.74 -32.03 -13.90
CA ALA A 1178 49.50 -33.20 -14.36
C ALA A 1178 51.04 -33.21 -14.25
N ALA A 1179 51.46 -34.03 -13.28
CA ALA A 1179 52.74 -34.69 -13.09
C ALA A 1179 53.72 -34.82 -14.28
N GLU A 1180 55.00 -34.51 -14.04
CA GLU A 1180 56.03 -35.54 -13.85
C GLU A 1180 57.28 -35.00 -13.09
N ARG A 1181 58.31 -35.84 -12.91
CA ARG A 1181 59.55 -35.60 -12.13
C ARG A 1181 60.76 -35.41 -13.10
N PRO A 1182 61.99 -35.03 -12.64
CA PRO A 1182 62.42 -34.30 -11.42
C PRO A 1182 63.53 -33.23 -11.60
N GLY A 1183 63.54 -32.21 -10.73
CA GLY A 1183 64.74 -31.76 -9.99
C GLY A 1183 65.77 -30.81 -10.63
N ALA A 1184 66.80 -30.52 -9.81
CA ALA A 1184 68.08 -29.83 -10.09
C ALA A 1184 68.09 -28.30 -10.40
N THR A 1185 68.33 -27.52 -9.34
CA THR A 1185 69.35 -26.45 -9.23
C THR A 1185 69.62 -25.47 -10.41
N GLY A 1186 69.56 -24.16 -10.09
CA GLY A 1186 70.81 -23.39 -10.05
C GLY A 1186 70.89 -22.08 -10.85
N SER A 1187 70.98 -20.98 -10.10
CA SER A 1187 71.89 -19.83 -10.33
C SER A 1187 72.08 -19.21 -11.73
N SER A 1188 71.68 -17.94 -11.85
CA SER A 1188 72.51 -16.82 -12.38
C SER A 1188 72.87 -16.83 -13.90
N ASP A 1189 73.14 -15.71 -14.57
CA ASP A 1189 73.39 -14.33 -14.13
C ASP A 1189 73.19 -13.33 -15.30
N GLN A 1190 73.38 -12.01 -15.04
CA GLN A 1190 73.86 -10.98 -15.99
C GLN A 1190 72.97 -10.54 -17.19
N GLN A 1191 73.06 -9.30 -17.71
CA GLN A 1191 73.41 -8.01 -17.08
C GLN A 1191 73.08 -6.80 -17.99
N GLY A 1192 72.76 -5.65 -17.38
CA GLY A 1192 73.10 -4.32 -17.92
C GLY A 1192 72.11 -3.61 -18.86
N ALA A 1193 72.20 -2.27 -19.05
CA ALA A 1193 73.03 -1.28 -18.33
C ALA A 1193 72.60 0.18 -18.65
N ALA A 1194 72.95 1.11 -17.74
CA ALA A 1194 73.15 2.57 -17.97
C ALA A 1194 71.92 3.42 -18.40
N GLU A 1195 71.84 4.75 -18.17
CA GLU A 1195 72.53 5.73 -17.30
C GLU A 1195 71.62 6.99 -17.23
N GLY A 1196 71.61 7.87 -16.21
CA GLY A 1196 72.27 7.82 -14.90
C GLY A 1196 72.29 9.19 -14.18
N SER A 1197 72.79 9.18 -12.94
CA SER A 1197 73.47 10.31 -12.25
C SER A 1197 72.69 11.51 -11.68
N ARG A 1198 72.99 12.03 -10.47
CA ARG A 1198 73.83 11.51 -9.34
C ARG A 1198 73.69 12.36 -8.06
N VAL A 1199 74.39 11.90 -7.00
CA VAL A 1199 74.69 12.58 -5.71
C VAL A 1199 73.59 12.58 -4.65
N ALA A 1200 73.63 11.55 -3.82
CA ALA A 1200 73.43 11.68 -2.37
C ALA A 1200 74.81 11.63 -1.67
N ALA A 1201 74.87 11.87 -0.36
CA ALA A 1201 76.03 11.57 0.48
C ALA A 1201 75.55 11.09 1.85
N ASP A 1202 76.10 9.96 2.32
CA ASP A 1202 75.72 9.30 3.57
C ASP A 1202 76.38 9.92 4.82
N GLY A 1203 75.84 9.58 6.00
CA GLY A 1203 76.70 8.87 6.94
C GLY A 1203 76.86 9.42 8.38
N ALA A 1204 76.18 8.72 9.30
CA ALA A 1204 76.79 8.06 10.47
C ALA A 1204 77.21 8.82 11.77
N GLN A 1205 76.91 8.13 12.88
CA GLN A 1205 77.68 7.96 14.13
C GLN A 1205 77.85 9.10 15.18
N LYS A 1206 77.13 8.87 16.31
CA LYS A 1206 77.64 8.62 17.69
C LYS A 1206 78.53 9.65 18.46
N GLU A 1207 78.07 9.88 19.69
CA GLU A 1207 78.81 9.98 20.98
C GLU A 1207 79.58 11.25 21.39
N GLU A 1208 79.21 11.75 22.59
CA GLU A 1208 80.03 12.39 23.65
C GLU A 1208 80.74 13.76 23.39
N ALA A 1209 80.86 14.69 24.35
CA ALA A 1209 80.25 14.87 25.68
C ALA A 1209 80.51 16.30 26.26
N GLU A 1210 80.05 16.53 27.50
CA GLU A 1210 80.49 17.54 28.50
C GLU A 1210 79.93 18.99 28.52
N LYS A 1211 79.33 19.33 29.70
CA LYS A 1211 79.42 20.60 30.48
C LYS A 1211 78.79 21.89 29.85
N GLU A 1212 78.21 22.84 30.59
CA GLU A 1212 78.15 23.08 32.05
C GLU A 1212 77.01 24.06 32.43
N SER A 1213 76.72 24.19 33.74
CA SER A 1213 76.32 25.44 34.42
C SER A 1213 75.07 26.25 33.94
N SER A 1214 73.93 26.05 34.62
CA SER A 1214 73.46 26.94 35.71
C SER A 1214 71.92 27.06 35.84
N ARG A 1215 71.45 27.37 37.05
CA ARG A 1215 70.05 27.67 37.41
C ARG A 1215 70.02 28.78 38.46
N PRO A 1216 69.08 29.72 38.40
CA PRO A 1216 68.59 30.42 39.59
C PRO A 1216 67.10 30.11 39.87
N THR A 1217 66.92 29.25 40.86
CA THR A 1217 66.04 29.32 42.05
C THR A 1217 64.95 30.43 42.19
N GLN A 1218 63.94 30.09 43.01
CA GLN A 1218 62.91 30.90 43.70
C GLN A 1218 61.58 31.13 42.92
N SER A 1219 60.36 30.86 43.41
CA SER A 1219 59.72 30.82 44.76
C SER A 1219 59.32 32.22 45.29
N MET A 1220 58.18 32.47 45.97
CA MET A 1220 56.98 31.67 46.34
C MET A 1220 55.83 32.65 46.74
N GLU A 1221 54.74 32.14 47.34
CA GLU A 1221 53.83 32.86 48.27
C GLU A 1221 52.93 34.03 47.79
N ASP A 1222 51.68 33.69 47.47
CA ASP A 1222 50.46 33.93 48.29
C ASP A 1222 49.77 35.29 48.56
N THR A 1223 48.44 35.18 48.69
CA THR A 1223 47.44 35.97 49.46
C THR A 1223 46.95 37.39 49.06
N SER A 1224 45.62 37.45 48.85
CA SER A 1224 44.66 38.46 49.42
C SER A 1224 44.53 39.85 48.74
N ILE A 1225 43.40 40.61 48.79
CA ILE A 1225 42.01 40.36 49.27
C ILE A 1225 41.03 41.43 48.67
N ASN A 1226 39.70 41.23 48.86
CA ASN A 1226 38.54 42.15 48.66
C ASN A 1226 37.82 42.20 47.28
N GLY A 1227 36.47 42.10 47.35
CA GLY A 1227 35.50 42.59 46.36
C GLY A 1227 34.99 44.02 46.70
N PRO A 1228 33.73 44.41 46.39
CA PRO A 1228 32.54 43.66 46.81
C PRO A 1228 31.41 43.55 45.75
N SER A 1229 30.21 43.21 46.22
CA SER A 1229 29.06 42.63 45.51
C SER A 1229 28.07 43.58 44.81
N VAL A 1230 27.26 42.94 43.96
CA VAL A 1230 25.81 43.12 43.67
C VAL A 1230 24.98 43.80 44.79
N PRO A 1231 23.80 44.39 44.45
CA PRO A 1231 22.56 43.62 44.63
C PRO A 1231 21.42 43.83 43.58
N LEU A 1232 20.80 42.69 43.20
CA LEU A 1232 19.36 42.36 43.02
C LEU A 1232 18.30 43.36 42.47
N GLU A 1233 17.36 42.77 41.71
CA GLU A 1233 16.06 43.28 41.20
C GLU A 1233 16.15 44.43 40.15
N VAL A 1234 15.36 44.44 39.07
CA VAL A 1234 14.17 43.63 38.66
C VAL A 1234 14.43 42.95 37.32
#